data_AF-A0A8X6GBI5-F1
#
_entry.id   AF-A0A8X6GBI5-F1
#
_cell.length_a   1.000
_cell.length_b   1.000
_cell.length_c   1.000
_cell.angle_alpha   90.00
_cell.angle_beta   90.00
_cell.angle_gamma   90.00
#
_symmetry.space_group_name_H-M   'P 1'
#
loop_
_entity.id
_entity.type
_entity.pdbx_description
1 polymer ?
#
loop_
_entity_poly.entity_id
_entity_poly.type
_entity_poly.pdbx_seq_one_letter_code
_entity_poly.pdbx_strand_id
1 'polypeptide(L)'
;MSVMLFHLIFSYGVGELVEVSFVIRDEVEKYHRSGVNSLQYDGYLGRLYSAGRDSIIRIWNVRNLKEPYIQSMEHHTDWVNDIVLCCGGKNLISASSDTTVKVWNAHKGFCMSTLRTHKDYVKALAYAKDREQVASAGLDRAIFLWDVNTLTALTASNNTVTTSSLSGNKDSIYSLAMNPSGNVIVSGSTEKVLRVWDPRTCQKLMKLKGHSDNVKALAINRDGTQCLSGSSDGTIRLWSLGQQRCVATIRVHEVGVWALQTNDSFTMAFSGGRDRKIFKIDLRNTEIKALIGEETAPVLKMILTPDATSLWVATTDSSIKNWSVNSRNSRMEDYDTDLLPPINQNPDHVIKGNPSIRHYAVLNDKRHILTKDTDNNIQLYDVLKASKVDDLGQVDFDAEVKKNFKLIYVPNWFTVDLKTGLLCIHMDEPDSFAAWVSSKEFGLGGNDGPDPKVNLGGLLLQALLEHWPATYSADEECDSNMNERPIEERQAAPGNPYFSVPEHIPVIFSEVGGRTLLRLLVGDAGRETEELLLHETVPAWVTDVVVSKNMPRFNKIPFCLLPVQSSGAKPLRKERLSASDMLQVRKVIEHVYEKIMGAGSDAGSQTASQSGGSGGQEKCESEKDEERTSIAEEKVELLCQDQVLDPNMDLRTVRHFIWKSSNDLVLHYRAIK
;
A
#
# COMPACT_ATOMS: atom_id res chain seq x y z
N MET A 1 3.77 -22.61 12.80
CA MET A 1 3.13 -23.82 12.19
C MET A 1 3.45 -23.73 10.71
N SER A 2 4.46 -24.46 10.23
CA SER A 2 4.99 -24.33 8.87
C SER A 2 3.93 -24.78 7.86
N VAL A 3 3.52 -23.89 6.95
CA VAL A 3 2.54 -24.18 5.89
C VAL A 3 3.21 -23.81 4.57
N MET A 4 3.57 -24.83 3.79
CA MET A 4 4.03 -24.70 2.41
C MET A 4 3.03 -23.87 1.61
N LEU A 5 3.45 -22.68 1.19
CA LEU A 5 2.68 -21.81 0.31
C LEU A 5 2.92 -22.24 -1.14
N PHE A 6 1.94 -22.87 -1.79
CA PHE A 6 2.12 -23.40 -3.14
C PHE A 6 2.17 -22.27 -4.18
N HIS A 7 3.36 -22.02 -4.73
CA HIS A 7 3.57 -21.18 -5.90
C HIS A 7 3.47 -22.03 -7.17
N LEU A 8 2.49 -21.73 -8.03
CA LEU A 8 2.57 -22.15 -9.44
C LEU A 8 3.72 -21.36 -10.09
N ILE A 9 4.80 -22.04 -10.43
CA ILE A 9 5.95 -21.48 -11.14
C ILE A 9 5.50 -21.17 -12.57
N PHE A 10 5.28 -19.90 -12.87
CA PHE A 10 5.20 -19.40 -14.24
C PHE A 10 6.51 -18.68 -14.56
N SER A 11 7.10 -19.01 -15.71
CA SER A 11 8.30 -18.36 -16.25
C SER A 11 8.18 -16.84 -16.17
N TYR A 12 9.07 -16.22 -15.40
CA TYR A 12 9.17 -14.76 -15.25
C TYR A 12 9.43 -14.09 -16.60
N GLY A 13 8.73 -12.99 -16.86
CA GLY A 13 9.06 -12.10 -17.96
C GLY A 13 10.37 -11.39 -17.62
N VAL A 14 11.40 -11.61 -18.42
CA VAL A 14 12.68 -10.90 -18.30
C VAL A 14 12.42 -9.42 -18.60
N GLY A 15 12.54 -8.55 -17.59
CA GLY A 15 12.69 -7.09 -17.82
C GLY A 15 11.76 -6.12 -17.09
N GLU A 16 10.89 -6.54 -16.17
CA GLU A 16 10.09 -5.59 -15.37
C GLU A 16 10.83 -5.15 -14.10
N LEU A 17 10.79 -3.84 -13.82
CA LEU A 17 11.38 -3.27 -12.60
C LEU A 17 10.60 -3.76 -11.37
N VAL A 18 11.33 -4.21 -10.36
CA VAL A 18 10.78 -4.68 -9.08
C VAL A 18 10.96 -3.59 -8.02
N GLU A 19 9.87 -3.24 -7.37
CA GLU A 19 9.82 -2.32 -6.23
C GLU A 19 9.78 -3.09 -4.90
N VAL A 20 10.30 -2.46 -3.84
CA VAL A 20 10.19 -2.95 -2.46
C VAL A 20 9.21 -2.05 -1.72
N SER A 21 8.22 -2.65 -1.08
CA SER A 21 7.21 -1.92 -0.32
C SER A 21 7.06 -2.49 1.08
N PHE A 22 6.69 -1.65 2.04
CA PHE A 22 6.35 -2.09 3.38
C PHE A 22 5.19 -1.27 3.97
N VAL A 23 4.50 -1.84 4.96
CA VAL A 23 3.31 -1.23 5.56
C VAL A 23 3.54 -0.95 7.03
N ILE A 24 3.44 0.32 7.44
CA ILE A 24 3.55 0.72 8.84
C ILE A 24 2.19 0.50 9.52
N ARG A 25 2.16 -0.46 10.46
CA ARG A 25 0.94 -0.90 11.15
C ARG A 25 1.25 -1.57 12.48
N ASP A 26 0.22 -1.80 13.28
CA ASP A 26 0.30 -2.69 14.44
C ASP A 26 0.33 -4.16 13.99
N GLU A 27 0.83 -5.04 14.86
CA GLU A 27 0.90 -6.48 14.60
C GLU A 27 -0.47 -7.05 14.22
N VAL A 28 -1.51 -6.71 15.00
CA VAL A 28 -2.88 -7.21 14.78
C VAL A 28 -3.85 -6.07 14.52
N GLU A 29 -4.23 -5.90 13.26
CA GLU A 29 -5.28 -4.96 12.83
C GLU A 29 -6.68 -5.60 12.98
N LYS A 30 -7.22 -5.60 14.21
CA LYS A 30 -8.50 -6.28 14.55
C LYS A 30 -9.70 -5.76 13.75
N TYR A 31 -9.74 -4.47 13.44
CA TYR A 31 -10.85 -3.84 12.71
C TYR A 31 -10.41 -3.36 11.34
N HIS A 32 -11.35 -3.25 10.41
CA HIS A 32 -11.03 -2.73 9.08
C HIS A 32 -10.48 -1.31 9.17
N ARG A 33 -9.45 -1.01 8.39
CA ARG A 33 -8.84 0.33 8.26
C ARG A 33 -9.30 1.08 7.02
N SER A 34 -10.15 0.48 6.19
CA SER A 34 -10.77 1.07 5.00
C SER A 34 -12.09 0.38 4.69
N GLY A 35 -12.80 0.84 3.67
CA GLY A 35 -14.12 0.33 3.29
C GLY A 35 -14.14 -1.17 3.02
N VAL A 36 -15.32 -1.79 3.13
CA VAL A 36 -15.50 -3.24 2.92
C VAL A 36 -16.17 -3.47 1.56
N ASN A 37 -15.50 -4.20 0.66
CA ASN A 37 -16.00 -4.40 -0.70
C ASN A 37 -16.95 -5.59 -0.85
N SER A 38 -16.83 -6.61 -0.01
CA SER A 38 -17.65 -7.82 -0.12
C SER A 38 -17.83 -8.53 1.22
N LEU A 39 -18.92 -9.30 1.32
CA LEU A 39 -19.35 -10.01 2.52
C LEU A 39 -19.79 -11.44 2.15
N GLN A 40 -19.48 -12.42 2.99
CA GLN A 40 -19.99 -13.79 2.91
C GLN A 40 -20.46 -14.28 4.28
N TYR A 41 -21.60 -14.96 4.34
CA TYR A 41 -22.21 -15.39 5.58
C TYR A 41 -22.28 -16.91 5.67
N ASP A 42 -21.72 -17.47 6.73
CA ASP A 42 -21.85 -18.88 7.09
C ASP A 42 -22.92 -19.05 8.18
N GLY A 43 -24.09 -19.57 7.78
CA GLY A 43 -25.17 -19.84 8.71
C GLY A 43 -24.95 -21.03 9.64
N TYR A 44 -24.10 -21.98 9.26
CA TYR A 44 -23.82 -23.15 10.08
C TYR A 44 -22.95 -22.78 11.28
N LEU A 45 -21.88 -22.02 11.04
CA LEU A 45 -20.97 -21.57 12.10
C LEU A 45 -21.41 -20.25 12.74
N GLY A 46 -22.32 -19.50 12.12
CA GLY A 46 -22.65 -18.14 12.56
C GLY A 46 -21.46 -17.21 12.40
N ARG A 47 -20.82 -17.26 11.22
CA ARG A 47 -19.65 -16.44 10.89
C ARG A 47 -19.96 -15.50 9.73
N LEU A 48 -19.45 -14.28 9.82
CA LEU A 48 -19.42 -13.33 8.71
C LEU A 48 -17.97 -13.16 8.26
N TYR A 49 -17.74 -13.25 6.97
CA TYR A 49 -16.46 -12.97 6.33
C TYR A 49 -16.57 -11.62 5.63
N SER A 50 -15.58 -10.75 5.80
CA SER A 50 -15.56 -9.43 5.17
C SER A 50 -14.25 -9.20 4.41
N ALA A 51 -14.37 -8.72 3.18
CA ALA A 51 -13.25 -8.38 2.31
C ALA A 51 -12.98 -6.88 2.36
N GLY A 52 -11.89 -6.49 3.03
CA GLY A 52 -11.52 -5.10 3.20
C GLY A 52 -10.72 -4.52 2.03
N ARG A 53 -10.90 -3.21 1.82
CA ARG A 53 -9.97 -2.39 1.01
C ARG A 53 -8.61 -2.23 1.68
N ASP A 54 -8.49 -2.57 2.95
CA ASP A 54 -7.23 -2.62 3.69
C ASP A 54 -6.41 -3.89 3.40
N SER A 55 -6.70 -4.60 2.30
CA SER A 55 -6.10 -5.86 1.84
C SER A 55 -6.30 -7.08 2.75
N ILE A 56 -7.08 -6.94 3.82
CA ILE A 56 -7.27 -7.99 4.84
C ILE A 56 -8.71 -8.53 4.77
N ILE A 57 -8.83 -9.86 4.80
CA ILE A 57 -10.11 -10.53 5.00
C ILE A 57 -10.27 -10.81 6.49
N ARG A 58 -11.43 -10.51 7.09
CA ARG A 58 -11.68 -10.76 8.52
C ARG A 58 -12.85 -11.72 8.73
N ILE A 59 -12.76 -12.50 9.79
CA ILE A 59 -13.80 -13.44 10.23
C ILE A 59 -14.43 -12.90 11.52
N TRP A 60 -15.76 -12.80 11.53
CA TRP A 60 -16.54 -12.29 12.65
C TRP A 60 -17.51 -13.33 13.17
N ASN A 61 -17.68 -13.39 14.49
CA ASN A 61 -18.75 -14.10 15.16
C ASN A 61 -20.00 -13.22 15.19
N VAL A 62 -21.07 -13.66 14.54
CA VAL A 62 -22.35 -12.93 14.53
C VAL A 62 -23.34 -13.45 15.59
N ARG A 63 -22.99 -14.52 16.33
CA ARG A 63 -23.77 -15.01 17.48
C ARG A 63 -23.41 -14.29 18.77
N ASN A 64 -22.16 -13.84 18.91
CA ASN A 64 -21.70 -13.02 20.03
C ASN A 64 -21.14 -11.69 19.53
N LEU A 65 -21.94 -10.64 19.66
CA LEU A 65 -21.62 -9.32 19.14
C LEU A 65 -20.83 -8.43 20.12
N LYS A 66 -20.56 -8.89 21.34
CA LYS A 66 -19.76 -8.13 22.31
C LYS A 66 -18.28 -8.10 21.91
N GLU A 67 -17.78 -9.24 21.44
CA GLU A 67 -16.43 -9.40 20.89
C GLU A 67 -16.53 -10.21 19.58
N PRO A 68 -16.89 -9.54 18.47
CA PRO A 68 -17.18 -10.25 17.23
C PRO A 68 -15.92 -10.72 16.51
N TYR A 69 -14.74 -10.17 16.78
CA TYR A 69 -13.52 -10.53 16.05
C TYR A 69 -13.07 -11.97 16.34
N ILE A 70 -12.82 -12.76 15.29
CA ILE A 70 -12.24 -14.12 15.39
C ILE A 70 -10.78 -14.11 14.91
N GLN A 71 -10.55 -13.76 13.65
CA GLN A 71 -9.23 -13.86 13.01
C GLN A 71 -9.14 -13.00 11.74
N SER A 72 -7.92 -12.52 11.42
CA SER A 72 -7.55 -11.89 10.15
C SER A 72 -6.85 -12.89 9.23
N MET A 73 -7.18 -12.83 7.93
CA MET A 73 -6.60 -13.63 6.86
C MET A 73 -5.80 -12.68 5.96
N GLU A 74 -4.48 -12.67 6.14
CA GLU A 74 -3.58 -11.68 5.53
C GLU A 74 -2.68 -12.31 4.47
N HIS A 75 -2.79 -11.85 3.23
CA HIS A 75 -1.88 -12.24 2.15
C HIS A 75 -1.99 -11.29 0.95
N HIS A 76 -3.18 -10.78 0.66
CA HIS A 76 -3.36 -9.76 -0.37
C HIS A 76 -2.62 -8.47 0.01
N THR A 77 -2.15 -7.76 -1.01
CA THR A 77 -1.36 -6.51 -0.89
C THR A 77 -2.12 -5.28 -1.38
N ASP A 78 -3.32 -5.50 -1.93
CA ASP A 78 -4.23 -4.47 -2.40
C ASP A 78 -5.67 -4.86 -2.05
N TRP A 79 -6.65 -4.04 -2.45
CA TRP A 79 -8.05 -4.19 -2.14
C TRP A 79 -8.57 -5.58 -2.48
N VAL A 80 -9.16 -6.25 -1.50
CA VAL A 80 -9.93 -7.47 -1.77
C VAL A 80 -11.29 -7.04 -2.29
N ASN A 81 -11.54 -7.25 -3.58
CA ASN A 81 -12.72 -6.77 -4.28
C ASN A 81 -13.94 -7.68 -4.09
N ASP A 82 -13.73 -9.00 -4.04
CA ASP A 82 -14.81 -9.96 -3.85
C ASP A 82 -14.35 -11.21 -3.13
N ILE A 83 -15.28 -11.87 -2.43
CA ILE A 83 -15.06 -13.15 -1.76
C ILE A 83 -16.25 -14.07 -1.97
N VAL A 84 -15.98 -15.37 -2.09
CA VAL A 84 -16.97 -16.44 -2.21
C VAL A 84 -16.65 -17.51 -1.18
N LEU A 85 -17.66 -17.93 -0.43
CA LEU A 85 -17.59 -19.07 0.48
C LEU A 85 -18.13 -20.32 -0.23
N CYS A 86 -17.36 -21.39 -0.29
CA CYS A 86 -17.66 -22.61 -1.05
C CYS A 86 -17.45 -23.90 -0.23
N CYS A 87 -17.83 -25.05 -0.80
CA CYS A 87 -17.72 -26.37 -0.17
C CYS A 87 -18.37 -26.45 1.22
N GLY A 88 -19.54 -25.81 1.38
CA GLY A 88 -20.27 -25.78 2.65
C GLY A 88 -19.56 -25.00 3.77
N GLY A 89 -18.79 -23.96 3.44
CA GLY A 89 -18.13 -23.09 4.44
C GLY A 89 -16.65 -23.41 4.69
N LYS A 90 -16.15 -24.51 4.12
CA LYS A 90 -14.77 -24.98 4.37
C LYS A 90 -13.71 -24.11 3.68
N ASN A 91 -14.03 -23.62 2.49
CA ASN A 91 -13.09 -22.90 1.63
C ASN A 91 -13.62 -21.50 1.31
N LEU A 92 -12.69 -20.56 1.16
CA LEU A 92 -12.97 -19.22 0.67
C LEU A 92 -12.13 -18.97 -0.58
N ILE A 93 -12.72 -18.31 -1.57
CA ILE A 93 -12.00 -17.78 -2.73
C ILE A 93 -12.08 -16.27 -2.67
N SER A 94 -10.97 -15.58 -2.91
CA SER A 94 -10.91 -14.11 -2.92
C SER A 94 -10.33 -13.58 -4.23
N ALA A 95 -10.80 -12.41 -4.64
CA ALA A 95 -10.33 -11.66 -5.80
C ALA A 95 -9.83 -10.29 -5.35
N SER A 96 -8.66 -9.87 -5.85
CA SER A 96 -7.99 -8.65 -5.38
C SER A 96 -7.51 -7.75 -6.53
N SER A 97 -7.30 -6.48 -6.20
CA SER A 97 -6.61 -5.52 -7.07
C SER A 97 -5.12 -5.82 -7.22
N ASP A 98 -4.54 -6.71 -6.41
CA ASP A 98 -3.15 -7.21 -6.61
C ASP A 98 -3.01 -8.20 -7.78
N THR A 99 -4.01 -8.22 -8.68
CA THR A 99 -4.16 -9.09 -9.85
C THR A 99 -4.27 -10.59 -9.55
N THR A 100 -4.38 -10.99 -8.28
CA THR A 100 -4.45 -12.42 -7.90
C THR A 100 -5.85 -12.86 -7.45
N VAL A 101 -6.10 -14.16 -7.64
CA VAL A 101 -7.17 -14.89 -6.96
C VAL A 101 -6.53 -15.83 -5.95
N LYS A 102 -6.99 -15.81 -4.70
CA LYS A 102 -6.44 -16.68 -3.64
C LYS A 102 -7.48 -17.68 -3.15
N VAL A 103 -6.98 -18.88 -2.85
CA VAL A 103 -7.74 -19.99 -2.30
C VAL A 103 -7.37 -20.12 -0.83
N TRP A 104 -8.35 -20.20 0.05
CA TRP A 104 -8.13 -20.20 1.48
C TRP A 104 -8.86 -21.34 2.16
N ASN A 105 -8.26 -21.83 3.25
CA ASN A 105 -8.99 -22.60 4.23
C ASN A 105 -9.77 -21.63 5.14
N ALA A 106 -11.10 -21.58 4.98
CA ALA A 106 -11.94 -20.59 5.68
C ALA A 106 -12.11 -20.89 7.18
N HIS A 107 -11.86 -22.13 7.61
CA HIS A 107 -11.96 -22.52 9.01
C HIS A 107 -10.70 -22.18 9.81
N LYS A 108 -9.53 -22.40 9.21
CA LYS A 108 -8.21 -22.16 9.83
C LYS A 108 -7.62 -20.78 9.50
N GLY A 109 -8.15 -20.10 8.48
CA GLY A 109 -7.80 -18.72 8.15
C GLY A 109 -6.43 -18.54 7.49
N PHE A 110 -5.98 -19.49 6.66
CA PHE A 110 -4.71 -19.36 5.92
C PHE A 110 -4.89 -19.55 4.41
N CYS A 111 -4.00 -18.93 3.63
CA CYS A 111 -3.96 -19.03 2.17
C CYS A 111 -3.33 -20.36 1.74
N MET A 112 -4.04 -21.12 0.91
CA MET A 112 -3.58 -22.40 0.37
C MET A 112 -2.86 -22.22 -0.97
N SER A 113 -3.37 -21.37 -1.85
CA SER A 113 -2.83 -21.22 -3.22
C SER A 113 -3.12 -19.83 -3.77
N THR A 114 -2.23 -19.35 -4.63
CA THR A 114 -2.38 -18.07 -5.35
C THR A 114 -2.40 -18.31 -6.85
N LEU A 115 -3.51 -17.93 -7.49
CA LEU A 115 -3.73 -18.02 -8.93
C LEU A 115 -3.36 -16.67 -9.57
N ARG A 116 -2.39 -16.70 -10.49
CA ARG A 116 -1.75 -15.51 -11.10
C ARG A 116 -2.07 -15.38 -12.59
N THR A 117 -3.30 -15.72 -12.99
CA THR A 117 -3.71 -15.76 -14.40
C THR A 117 -4.28 -14.45 -14.92
N HIS A 118 -4.85 -13.64 -14.01
CA HIS A 118 -5.33 -12.30 -14.34
C HIS A 118 -4.16 -11.34 -14.52
N LYS A 119 -4.33 -10.38 -15.42
CA LYS A 119 -3.29 -9.40 -15.79
C LYS A 119 -3.57 -7.98 -15.29
N ASP A 120 -4.68 -7.81 -14.60
CA ASP A 120 -5.17 -6.55 -14.07
C ASP A 120 -6.12 -6.86 -12.89
N TYR A 121 -6.71 -5.86 -12.26
CA TYR A 121 -7.46 -5.99 -11.02
C TYR A 121 -8.63 -6.97 -11.19
N VAL A 122 -8.70 -7.97 -10.31
CA VAL A 122 -9.81 -8.93 -10.29
C VAL A 122 -10.94 -8.32 -9.49
N LYS A 123 -12.07 -8.04 -10.15
CA LYS A 123 -13.16 -7.22 -9.59
C LYS A 123 -14.32 -8.04 -9.03
N ALA A 124 -14.61 -9.21 -9.60
CA ALA A 124 -15.80 -9.96 -9.27
C ALA A 124 -15.55 -11.46 -9.29
N LEU A 125 -16.24 -12.16 -8.40
CA LEU A 125 -16.34 -13.62 -8.38
C LEU A 125 -17.79 -14.05 -8.61
N ALA A 126 -17.98 -15.23 -9.18
CA ALA A 126 -19.28 -15.88 -9.27
C ALA A 126 -19.16 -17.36 -8.90
N TYR A 127 -20.23 -17.95 -8.39
CA TYR A 127 -20.19 -19.30 -7.83
C TYR A 127 -21.42 -20.12 -8.21
N ALA A 128 -21.18 -21.31 -8.76
CA ALA A 128 -22.19 -22.36 -8.93
C ALA A 128 -22.02 -23.42 -7.84
N LYS A 129 -22.92 -23.35 -6.85
CA LYS A 129 -22.91 -24.22 -5.67
C LYS A 129 -23.03 -25.71 -6.00
N ASP A 130 -23.90 -26.08 -6.93
CA ASP A 130 -24.19 -27.50 -7.21
C ASP A 130 -23.02 -28.22 -7.92
N ARG A 131 -22.10 -27.45 -8.51
CA ARG A 131 -20.90 -27.97 -9.19
C ARG A 131 -19.60 -27.65 -8.49
N GLU A 132 -19.66 -26.88 -7.40
CA GLU A 132 -18.47 -26.32 -6.74
C GLU A 132 -17.54 -25.62 -7.75
N GLN A 133 -18.12 -24.83 -8.66
CA GLN A 133 -17.38 -24.11 -9.70
C GLN A 133 -17.39 -22.61 -9.40
N VAL A 134 -16.22 -21.97 -9.45
CA VAL A 134 -16.06 -20.52 -9.26
C VAL A 134 -15.58 -19.90 -10.57
N ALA A 135 -16.05 -18.69 -10.85
CA ALA A 135 -15.54 -17.87 -11.93
C ALA A 135 -14.93 -16.58 -11.37
N SER A 136 -13.87 -16.09 -12.00
CA SER A 136 -13.24 -14.81 -11.66
C SER A 136 -13.15 -13.91 -12.88
N ALA A 137 -13.39 -12.61 -12.69
CA ALA A 137 -13.36 -11.62 -13.76
C ALA A 137 -12.81 -10.28 -13.27
N GLY A 138 -12.17 -9.53 -14.17
CA GLY A 138 -11.50 -8.29 -13.82
C GLY A 138 -11.42 -7.26 -14.93
N LEU A 139 -10.55 -6.29 -14.71
CA LEU A 139 -10.29 -5.19 -15.65
C LEU A 139 -9.56 -5.66 -16.92
N ASP A 140 -8.89 -6.81 -16.85
CA ASP A 140 -8.24 -7.50 -17.97
C ASP A 140 -9.22 -8.09 -19.00
N ARG A 141 -10.53 -7.94 -18.76
CA ARG A 141 -11.63 -8.36 -19.64
C ARG A 141 -11.75 -9.89 -19.78
N ALA A 142 -10.93 -10.64 -19.05
CA ALA A 142 -10.94 -12.08 -19.03
C ALA A 142 -11.92 -12.60 -17.97
N ILE A 143 -12.50 -13.76 -18.23
CA ILE A 143 -13.21 -14.54 -17.24
C ILE A 143 -12.57 -15.91 -17.21
N PHE A 144 -12.12 -16.35 -16.03
CA PHE A 144 -11.59 -17.70 -15.82
C PHE A 144 -12.57 -18.52 -15.00
N LEU A 145 -12.70 -19.80 -15.34
CA LEU A 145 -13.49 -20.79 -14.62
C LEU A 145 -12.57 -21.75 -13.88
N TRP A 146 -12.94 -22.04 -12.64
CA TRP A 146 -12.17 -22.84 -11.70
C TRP A 146 -13.05 -23.88 -11.04
N ASP A 147 -12.62 -25.14 -11.04
CA ASP A 147 -13.21 -26.16 -10.18
C ASP A 147 -12.57 -26.07 -8.79
N VAL A 148 -13.38 -25.81 -7.76
CA VAL A 148 -12.89 -25.64 -6.39
C VAL A 148 -12.28 -26.93 -5.86
N ASN A 149 -12.80 -28.10 -6.25
CA ASN A 149 -12.25 -29.37 -5.79
C ASN A 149 -10.83 -29.56 -6.31
N THR A 150 -10.59 -29.28 -7.60
CA THR A 150 -9.25 -29.27 -8.19
C THR A 150 -8.33 -28.27 -7.49
N LEU A 151 -8.80 -27.04 -7.22
CA LEU A 151 -7.99 -26.02 -6.54
C LEU A 151 -7.60 -26.43 -5.11
N THR A 152 -8.51 -27.08 -4.37
CA THR A 152 -8.25 -27.50 -2.99
C THR A 152 -7.40 -28.77 -2.88
N ALA A 153 -7.29 -29.52 -3.99
CA ALA A 153 -6.47 -30.73 -4.09
C ALA A 153 -5.03 -30.46 -4.59
N LEU A 154 -4.66 -29.19 -4.80
CA LEU A 154 -3.30 -28.81 -5.20
C LEU A 154 -2.29 -29.18 -4.11
N THR A 155 -1.18 -29.78 -4.53
CA THR A 155 -0.06 -30.19 -3.67
C THR A 155 1.28 -29.84 -4.34
N ALA A 156 2.40 -30.00 -3.63
CA ALA A 156 3.74 -29.81 -4.21
C ALA A 156 3.98 -30.69 -5.46
N SER A 157 3.38 -31.88 -5.52
CA SER A 157 3.49 -32.82 -6.64
C SER A 157 2.43 -32.61 -7.73
N ASN A 158 1.36 -31.87 -7.45
CA ASN A 158 0.29 -31.57 -8.40
C ASN A 158 -0.05 -30.07 -8.36
N ASN A 159 0.80 -29.27 -9.02
CA ASN A 159 0.71 -27.82 -9.07
C ASN A 159 0.18 -27.29 -10.41
N THR A 160 -0.46 -28.14 -11.24
CA THR A 160 -0.98 -27.70 -12.55
C THR A 160 -2.48 -27.45 -12.46
N VAL A 161 -2.92 -26.28 -12.91
CA VAL A 161 -4.35 -25.92 -12.99
C VAL A 161 -4.69 -25.67 -14.46
N THR A 162 -5.67 -26.42 -14.99
CA THR A 162 -6.22 -26.15 -16.31
C THR A 162 -7.19 -24.98 -16.23
N THR A 163 -6.93 -23.95 -17.04
CA THR A 163 -7.79 -22.76 -17.09
C THR A 163 -8.76 -22.86 -18.25
N SER A 164 -10.06 -22.73 -17.96
CA SER A 164 -11.07 -22.47 -18.98
C SER A 164 -11.37 -20.99 -18.98
N SER A 165 -11.36 -20.34 -20.15
CA SER A 165 -11.63 -18.90 -20.26
C SER A 165 -12.85 -18.60 -21.13
N LEU A 166 -13.63 -17.60 -20.73
CA LEU A 166 -14.76 -17.10 -21.52
C LEU A 166 -14.35 -15.82 -22.24
N SER A 167 -14.36 -15.87 -23.57
CA SER A 167 -14.00 -14.72 -24.40
C SER A 167 -15.21 -13.89 -24.80
N GLY A 168 -14.96 -12.63 -25.15
CA GLY A 168 -15.91 -11.79 -25.89
C GLY A 168 -16.25 -10.46 -25.24
N ASN A 169 -15.95 -10.24 -23.96
CA ASN A 169 -16.04 -8.93 -23.33
C ASN A 169 -15.10 -7.96 -24.04
N LYS A 170 -15.61 -6.77 -24.38
CA LYS A 170 -14.81 -5.74 -25.06
C LYS A 170 -14.20 -4.72 -24.10
N ASP A 171 -14.69 -4.68 -22.87
CA ASP A 171 -14.37 -3.67 -21.87
C ASP A 171 -14.25 -4.32 -20.48
N SER A 172 -13.76 -3.56 -19.51
CA SER A 172 -13.45 -4.02 -18.15
C SER A 172 -14.69 -4.52 -17.42
N ILE A 173 -14.56 -5.68 -16.75
CA ILE A 173 -15.67 -6.37 -16.09
C ILE A 173 -15.73 -5.94 -14.63
N TYR A 174 -16.93 -5.57 -14.17
CA TYR A 174 -17.17 -5.08 -12.80
C TYR A 174 -18.08 -5.98 -11.98
N SER A 175 -18.87 -6.84 -12.65
CA SER A 175 -19.75 -7.78 -11.96
C SER A 175 -19.85 -9.09 -12.71
N LEU A 176 -20.06 -10.16 -11.95
CA LEU A 176 -20.17 -11.52 -12.44
C LEU A 176 -21.23 -12.24 -11.60
N ALA A 177 -22.07 -13.04 -12.22
CA ALA A 177 -23.02 -13.91 -11.53
C ALA A 177 -23.15 -15.24 -12.26
N MET A 178 -23.36 -16.30 -11.48
CA MET A 178 -23.58 -17.65 -11.99
C MET A 178 -24.78 -18.25 -11.24
N ASN A 179 -25.59 -19.05 -11.93
CA ASN A 179 -26.69 -19.73 -11.27
C ASN A 179 -26.19 -20.98 -10.51
N PRO A 180 -26.90 -21.46 -9.47
CA PRO A 180 -26.45 -22.58 -8.64
C PRO A 180 -26.11 -23.86 -9.42
N SER A 181 -26.85 -24.18 -10.48
CA SER A 181 -26.61 -25.38 -11.29
C SER A 181 -25.43 -25.26 -12.27
N GLY A 182 -24.84 -24.07 -12.42
CA GLY A 182 -23.69 -23.83 -13.29
C GLY A 182 -24.00 -24.01 -14.77
N ASN A 183 -25.18 -23.57 -15.21
CA ASN A 183 -25.58 -23.62 -16.62
C ASN A 183 -25.59 -22.24 -17.29
N VAL A 184 -25.58 -21.17 -16.50
CA VAL A 184 -25.59 -19.80 -16.98
C VAL A 184 -24.62 -18.96 -16.16
N ILE A 185 -23.76 -18.23 -16.86
CA ILE A 185 -22.93 -17.17 -16.28
C ILE A 185 -23.19 -15.85 -17.03
N VAL A 186 -23.30 -14.75 -16.28
CA VAL A 186 -23.55 -13.41 -16.80
C VAL A 186 -22.46 -12.46 -16.33
N SER A 187 -21.92 -11.63 -17.22
CA SER A 187 -20.99 -10.55 -16.90
C SER A 187 -21.62 -9.17 -17.11
N GLY A 188 -21.24 -8.23 -16.23
CA GLY A 188 -21.56 -6.82 -16.32
C GLY A 188 -20.28 -5.99 -16.40
N SER A 189 -20.25 -5.02 -17.32
CA SER A 189 -19.04 -4.27 -17.66
C SER A 189 -19.36 -2.82 -18.01
N THR A 190 -18.31 -2.03 -18.23
CA THR A 190 -18.36 -0.70 -18.84
C THR A 190 -18.83 -0.72 -20.30
N GLU A 191 -18.96 -1.91 -20.93
CA GLU A 191 -19.64 -2.08 -22.25
C GLU A 191 -21.15 -1.80 -22.16
N LYS A 192 -21.72 -1.70 -20.94
CA LYS A 192 -23.15 -1.41 -20.67
C LYS A 192 -24.12 -2.53 -21.12
N VAL A 193 -23.57 -3.60 -21.69
CA VAL A 193 -24.28 -4.77 -22.19
C VAL A 193 -23.94 -5.94 -21.29
N LEU A 194 -24.96 -6.71 -20.88
CA LEU A 194 -24.72 -7.96 -20.19
C LEU A 194 -24.44 -9.05 -21.21
N ARG A 195 -23.41 -9.84 -20.97
CA ARG A 195 -23.06 -10.97 -21.82
C ARG A 195 -23.30 -12.26 -21.04
N VAL A 196 -23.78 -13.27 -21.76
CA VAL A 196 -24.22 -14.52 -21.16
C VAL A 196 -23.55 -15.69 -21.87
N TRP A 197 -23.07 -16.66 -21.10
CA TRP A 197 -22.45 -17.88 -21.59
C TRP A 197 -23.00 -19.11 -20.89
N ASP A 198 -22.84 -20.26 -21.54
CA ASP A 198 -22.88 -21.56 -20.88
C ASP A 198 -21.46 -21.89 -20.40
N PRO A 199 -21.19 -21.94 -19.08
CA PRO A 199 -19.85 -22.20 -18.55
C PRO A 199 -19.36 -23.63 -18.81
N ARG A 200 -20.25 -24.58 -19.17
CA ARG A 200 -19.86 -25.97 -19.47
C ARG A 200 -19.27 -26.12 -20.87
N THR A 201 -19.82 -25.39 -21.83
CA THR A 201 -19.40 -25.43 -23.24
C THR A 201 -18.54 -24.24 -23.64
N CYS A 202 -18.40 -23.25 -22.75
CA CYS A 202 -17.78 -21.95 -23.02
C CYS A 202 -18.42 -21.18 -24.19
N GLN A 203 -19.66 -21.54 -24.58
CA GLN A 203 -20.36 -20.92 -25.70
C GLN A 203 -21.07 -19.64 -25.27
N LYS A 204 -21.06 -18.65 -26.16
CA LYS A 204 -21.81 -17.39 -26.02
C LYS A 204 -23.29 -17.67 -26.28
N LEU A 205 -24.16 -17.36 -25.31
CA LEU A 205 -25.60 -17.58 -25.43
C LEU A 205 -26.30 -16.34 -25.99
N MET A 206 -26.09 -15.17 -25.36
CA MET A 206 -26.81 -13.94 -25.72
C MET A 206 -26.11 -12.66 -25.25
N LYS A 207 -26.62 -11.52 -25.71
CA LYS A 207 -26.24 -10.17 -25.29
C LYS A 207 -27.49 -9.39 -24.92
N LEU A 208 -27.57 -8.90 -23.70
CA LEU A 208 -28.71 -8.15 -23.20
C LEU A 208 -28.36 -6.66 -23.19
N LYS A 209 -28.94 -5.91 -24.12
CA LYS A 209 -28.78 -4.47 -24.24
C LYS A 209 -29.90 -3.75 -23.50
N GLY A 210 -29.55 -2.68 -22.78
CA GLY A 210 -30.55 -1.79 -22.21
C GLY A 210 -30.02 -0.79 -21.21
N HIS A 211 -29.00 -1.14 -20.42
CA HIS A 211 -28.35 -0.18 -19.52
C HIS A 211 -27.60 0.91 -20.30
N SER A 212 -27.51 2.09 -19.70
CA SER A 212 -26.81 3.26 -20.27
C SER A 212 -25.45 3.53 -19.61
N ASP A 213 -25.10 2.77 -18.58
CA ASP A 213 -23.83 2.88 -17.86
C ASP A 213 -23.36 1.51 -17.29
N ASN A 214 -22.21 1.52 -16.62
CA ASN A 214 -21.51 0.35 -16.07
C ASN A 214 -22.39 -0.47 -15.11
N VAL A 215 -22.45 -1.78 -15.34
CA VAL A 215 -23.21 -2.74 -14.53
C VAL A 215 -22.34 -3.30 -13.42
N LYS A 216 -22.65 -2.95 -12.17
CA LYS A 216 -21.83 -3.29 -10.99
C LYS A 216 -22.42 -4.37 -10.08
N ALA A 217 -23.70 -4.71 -10.26
CA ALA A 217 -24.33 -5.78 -9.50
C ALA A 217 -25.14 -6.70 -10.42
N LEU A 218 -25.06 -8.01 -10.16
CA LEU A 218 -25.80 -9.04 -10.88
C LEU A 218 -26.29 -10.10 -9.89
N ALA A 219 -27.51 -10.60 -10.11
CA ALA A 219 -28.05 -11.76 -9.43
C ALA A 219 -28.83 -12.63 -10.44
N ILE A 220 -28.72 -13.95 -10.33
CA ILE A 220 -29.41 -14.89 -11.22
C ILE A 220 -30.29 -15.80 -10.37
N ASN A 221 -31.50 -16.09 -10.83
CA ASN A 221 -32.37 -17.03 -10.15
C ASN A 221 -31.83 -18.47 -10.24
N ARG A 222 -32.36 -19.37 -9.39
CA ARG A 222 -31.87 -20.76 -9.29
C ARG A 222 -31.87 -21.49 -10.64
N ASP A 223 -32.95 -21.34 -11.40
CA ASP A 223 -33.16 -22.03 -12.67
C ASP A 223 -32.36 -21.42 -13.85
N GLY A 224 -31.72 -20.26 -13.66
CA GLY A 224 -30.99 -19.58 -14.74
C GLY A 224 -31.90 -19.05 -15.85
N THR A 225 -33.15 -18.71 -15.52
CA THR A 225 -34.15 -18.20 -16.47
C THR A 225 -34.35 -16.69 -16.37
N GLN A 226 -34.00 -16.09 -15.24
CA GLN A 226 -34.09 -14.65 -14.99
C GLN A 226 -32.80 -14.10 -14.37
N CYS A 227 -32.49 -12.86 -14.70
CA CYS A 227 -31.33 -12.13 -14.18
C CYS A 227 -31.78 -10.75 -13.70
N LEU A 228 -31.25 -10.31 -12.56
CA LEU A 228 -31.41 -8.95 -12.03
C LEU A 228 -30.07 -8.22 -12.16
N SER A 229 -30.08 -6.98 -12.62
CA SER A 229 -28.87 -6.18 -12.77
C SER A 229 -29.02 -4.76 -12.24
N GLY A 230 -27.98 -4.29 -11.54
CA GLY A 230 -27.89 -2.94 -10.99
C GLY A 230 -26.76 -2.19 -11.67
N SER A 231 -27.06 -0.98 -12.15
CA SER A 231 -26.13 -0.19 -12.95
C SER A 231 -25.87 1.19 -12.34
N SER A 232 -24.73 1.75 -12.74
CA SER A 232 -24.35 3.13 -12.46
C SER A 232 -25.30 4.15 -13.08
N ASP A 233 -26.20 3.72 -14.00
CA ASP A 233 -27.29 4.54 -14.55
C ASP A 233 -28.47 4.76 -13.60
N GLY A 234 -28.40 4.22 -12.37
CA GLY A 234 -29.44 4.35 -11.33
C GLY A 234 -30.61 3.40 -11.49
N THR A 235 -30.61 2.56 -12.54
CA THR A 235 -31.69 1.59 -12.78
C THR A 235 -31.33 0.19 -12.32
N ILE A 236 -32.36 -0.52 -11.88
CA ILE A 236 -32.33 -1.97 -11.67
C ILE A 236 -33.17 -2.59 -12.79
N ARG A 237 -32.66 -3.62 -13.47
CA ARG A 237 -33.36 -4.28 -14.56
C ARG A 237 -33.57 -5.76 -14.28
N LEU A 238 -34.79 -6.22 -14.53
CA LEU A 238 -35.14 -7.63 -14.54
C LEU A 238 -35.14 -8.11 -16.00
N TRP A 239 -34.42 -9.19 -16.26
CA TRP A 239 -34.25 -9.78 -17.59
C TRP A 239 -34.85 -11.17 -17.63
N SER A 240 -35.56 -11.48 -18.71
CA SER A 240 -35.89 -12.86 -19.07
C SER A 240 -34.83 -13.39 -20.03
N LEU A 241 -34.11 -14.42 -19.61
CA LEU A 241 -33.06 -15.03 -20.43
C LEU A 241 -33.65 -15.86 -21.57
N GLY A 242 -34.80 -16.50 -21.35
CA GLY A 242 -35.53 -17.21 -22.41
C GLY A 242 -36.06 -16.27 -23.51
N GLN A 243 -36.55 -15.08 -23.13
CA GLN A 243 -37.03 -14.07 -24.09
C GLN A 243 -35.92 -13.13 -24.58
N GLN A 244 -34.71 -13.23 -24.02
CA GLN A 244 -33.54 -12.39 -24.32
C GLN A 244 -33.82 -10.87 -24.26
N ARG A 245 -34.67 -10.44 -23.32
CA ARG A 245 -35.06 -9.03 -23.19
C ARG A 245 -35.26 -8.59 -21.75
N CYS A 246 -35.22 -7.28 -21.56
CA CYS A 246 -35.62 -6.62 -20.32
C CYS A 246 -37.15 -6.77 -20.16
N VAL A 247 -37.60 -7.28 -19.01
CA VAL A 247 -39.02 -7.42 -18.68
C VAL A 247 -39.51 -6.31 -17.75
N ALA A 248 -38.66 -5.77 -16.88
CA ALA A 248 -38.98 -4.63 -16.03
C ALA A 248 -37.75 -3.74 -15.80
N THR A 249 -37.98 -2.44 -15.67
CA THR A 249 -36.96 -1.43 -15.30
C THR A 249 -37.46 -0.70 -14.06
N ILE A 250 -36.75 -0.87 -12.96
CA ILE A 250 -37.10 -0.35 -11.64
C ILE A 250 -36.21 0.86 -11.35
N ARG A 251 -36.82 1.98 -10.96
CA ARG A 251 -36.14 3.24 -10.63
C ARG A 251 -36.48 3.64 -9.21
N VAL A 252 -35.59 3.28 -8.28
CA VAL A 252 -35.69 3.67 -6.86
C VAL A 252 -34.49 4.46 -6.36
N HIS A 253 -33.38 4.44 -7.10
CA HIS A 253 -32.17 5.18 -6.78
C HIS A 253 -32.01 6.35 -7.74
N GLU A 254 -31.58 7.50 -7.23
CA GLU A 254 -31.31 8.71 -8.03
C GLU A 254 -29.93 8.64 -8.72
N VAL A 255 -29.03 7.81 -8.18
CA VAL A 255 -27.66 7.62 -8.65
C VAL A 255 -27.33 6.12 -8.72
N GLY A 256 -26.10 5.79 -9.13
CA GLY A 256 -25.70 4.43 -9.43
C GLY A 256 -25.96 3.38 -8.34
N VAL A 257 -26.54 2.24 -8.75
CA VAL A 257 -26.79 1.05 -7.94
C VAL A 257 -25.59 0.11 -8.01
N TRP A 258 -25.01 -0.22 -6.86
CA TRP A 258 -23.73 -0.95 -6.79
C TRP A 258 -23.85 -2.33 -6.13
N ALA A 259 -24.88 -2.54 -5.31
CA ALA A 259 -25.14 -3.79 -4.62
C ALA A 259 -26.57 -4.27 -4.88
N LEU A 260 -26.70 -5.57 -5.15
CA LEU A 260 -27.97 -6.27 -5.23
C LEU A 260 -27.89 -7.56 -4.43
N GLN A 261 -28.99 -7.92 -3.78
CA GLN A 261 -29.18 -9.22 -3.16
C GLN A 261 -30.63 -9.67 -3.36
N THR A 262 -30.86 -10.97 -3.51
CA THR A 262 -32.21 -11.54 -3.61
C THR A 262 -32.45 -12.56 -2.52
N ASN A 263 -33.72 -12.85 -2.22
CA ASN A 263 -34.07 -14.04 -1.44
C ASN A 263 -34.01 -15.31 -2.31
N ASP A 264 -34.01 -16.48 -1.66
CA ASP A 264 -33.89 -17.78 -2.33
C ASP A 264 -35.00 -18.05 -3.36
N SER A 265 -36.20 -17.50 -3.12
CA SER A 265 -37.34 -17.63 -4.04
C SER A 265 -37.28 -16.69 -5.24
N PHE A 266 -36.32 -15.76 -5.28
CA PHE A 266 -36.19 -14.73 -6.32
C PHE A 266 -37.45 -13.87 -6.48
N THR A 267 -38.06 -13.51 -5.36
CA THR A 267 -39.31 -12.72 -5.31
C THR A 267 -39.10 -11.37 -4.65
N MET A 268 -38.09 -11.24 -3.81
CA MET A 268 -37.68 -10.00 -3.18
C MET A 268 -36.26 -9.67 -3.59
N ALA A 269 -36.04 -8.41 -3.94
CA ALA A 269 -34.72 -7.85 -4.18
C ALA A 269 -34.40 -6.76 -3.15
N PHE A 270 -33.13 -6.67 -2.81
CA PHE A 270 -32.54 -5.64 -1.97
C PHE A 270 -31.52 -4.88 -2.81
N SER A 271 -31.59 -3.56 -2.79
CA SER A 271 -30.69 -2.70 -3.56
C SER A 271 -30.08 -1.59 -2.73
N GLY A 272 -28.83 -1.26 -3.06
CA GLY A 272 -28.08 -0.18 -2.44
C GLY A 272 -27.01 0.35 -3.38
N GLY A 273 -26.62 1.60 -3.20
CA GLY A 273 -25.59 2.20 -4.04
C GLY A 273 -25.06 3.52 -3.53
N ARG A 274 -24.80 4.43 -4.47
CA ARG A 274 -24.11 5.70 -4.22
C ARG A 274 -24.93 6.70 -3.38
N ASP A 275 -26.25 6.61 -3.41
CA ASP A 275 -27.16 7.43 -2.61
C ASP A 275 -27.26 7.02 -1.14
N ARG A 276 -26.61 5.91 -0.74
CA ARG A 276 -26.61 5.36 0.64
C ARG A 276 -27.96 4.80 1.10
N LYS A 277 -29.03 4.96 0.32
CA LYS A 277 -30.35 4.41 0.62
C LYS A 277 -30.36 2.90 0.36
N ILE A 278 -31.05 2.14 1.20
CA ILE A 278 -31.22 0.69 1.02
C ILE A 278 -32.70 0.41 0.81
N PHE A 279 -33.06 -0.18 -0.34
CA PHE A 279 -34.44 -0.51 -0.67
C PHE A 279 -34.72 -2.01 -0.65
N LYS A 280 -35.96 -2.35 -0.31
CA LYS A 280 -36.58 -3.66 -0.46
C LYS A 280 -37.65 -3.56 -1.55
N ILE A 281 -37.60 -4.43 -2.56
CA ILE A 281 -38.45 -4.36 -3.75
C ILE A 281 -39.07 -5.74 -4.01
N ASP A 282 -40.39 -5.79 -4.20
CA ASP A 282 -41.07 -7.01 -4.67
C ASP A 282 -40.91 -7.14 -6.19
N LEU A 283 -40.34 -8.25 -6.65
CA LEU A 283 -40.10 -8.53 -8.07
C LEU A 283 -41.38 -8.98 -8.82
N ARG A 284 -42.43 -9.38 -8.10
CA ARG A 284 -43.73 -9.74 -8.67
C ARG A 284 -44.55 -8.50 -9.00
N ASN A 285 -44.42 -7.46 -8.17
CA ASN A 285 -44.99 -6.15 -8.41
C ASN A 285 -43.98 -5.06 -8.05
N THR A 286 -43.31 -4.51 -9.06
CA THR A 286 -42.20 -3.57 -8.90
C THR A 286 -42.60 -2.21 -8.34
N GLU A 287 -43.90 -1.91 -8.26
CA GLU A 287 -44.41 -0.72 -7.57
C GLU A 287 -44.32 -0.87 -6.04
N ILE A 288 -44.33 -2.11 -5.54
CA ILE A 288 -44.23 -2.40 -4.11
C ILE A 288 -42.76 -2.35 -3.68
N LYS A 289 -42.38 -1.22 -3.08
CA LYS A 289 -41.03 -0.93 -2.59
C LYS A 289 -41.06 -0.31 -1.20
N ALA A 290 -40.02 -0.52 -0.41
CA ALA A 290 -39.86 0.07 0.92
C ALA A 290 -38.41 0.47 1.19
N LEU A 291 -38.21 1.60 1.85
CA LEU A 291 -36.90 2.07 2.30
C LEU A 291 -36.55 1.37 3.63
N ILE A 292 -35.49 0.56 3.67
CA ILE A 292 -35.02 -0.12 4.88
C ILE A 292 -34.36 0.87 5.83
N GLY A 293 -33.49 1.74 5.29
CA GLY A 293 -32.68 2.69 6.04
C GLY A 293 -31.75 3.46 5.10
N GLU A 294 -31.07 4.47 5.64
CA GLU A 294 -30.01 5.22 4.97
C GLU A 294 -28.67 5.01 5.70
N GLU A 295 -27.65 4.64 4.95
CA GLU A 295 -26.29 4.46 5.46
C GLU A 295 -25.53 5.77 5.61
N THR A 296 -24.47 5.74 6.42
CA THR A 296 -23.56 6.90 6.58
C THR A 296 -22.71 7.14 5.33
N ALA A 297 -22.47 6.09 4.54
CA ALA A 297 -21.62 6.13 3.37
C ALA A 297 -22.13 5.22 2.24
N PRO A 298 -21.67 5.43 0.98
CA PRO A 298 -22.11 4.65 -0.17
C PRO A 298 -22.03 3.14 0.02
N VAL A 299 -23.11 2.44 -0.31
CA VAL A 299 -23.23 0.97 -0.17
C VAL A 299 -22.45 0.26 -1.26
N LEU A 300 -21.58 -0.67 -0.87
CA LEU A 300 -20.73 -1.45 -1.78
C LEU A 300 -21.22 -2.89 -1.97
N LYS A 301 -21.65 -3.55 -0.90
CA LYS A 301 -22.17 -4.92 -0.93
C LYS A 301 -23.16 -5.16 0.19
N MET A 302 -24.05 -6.11 -0.01
CA MET A 302 -25.02 -6.52 1.01
C MET A 302 -25.13 -8.05 1.00
N ILE A 303 -25.41 -8.64 2.16
CA ILE A 303 -25.71 -10.06 2.28
C ILE A 303 -26.85 -10.30 3.24
N LEU A 304 -27.86 -11.04 2.77
CA LEU A 304 -29.04 -11.40 3.53
C LEU A 304 -28.71 -12.53 4.50
N THR A 305 -29.25 -12.48 5.72
CA THR A 305 -29.14 -13.62 6.64
C THR A 305 -29.94 -14.82 6.13
N PRO A 306 -29.54 -16.07 6.45
CA PRO A 306 -30.20 -17.28 5.94
C PRO A 306 -31.68 -17.39 6.31
N ASP A 307 -32.11 -16.76 7.41
CA ASP A 307 -33.49 -16.68 7.86
C ASP A 307 -34.28 -15.53 7.19
N ALA A 308 -33.63 -14.75 6.32
CA ALA A 308 -34.17 -13.59 5.62
C ALA A 308 -34.74 -12.49 6.54
N THR A 309 -34.27 -12.41 7.79
CA THR A 309 -34.77 -11.43 8.77
C THR A 309 -34.01 -10.12 8.77
N SER A 310 -32.72 -10.15 8.42
CA SER A 310 -31.84 -8.98 8.44
C SER A 310 -30.83 -8.99 7.30
N LEU A 311 -30.19 -7.85 7.07
CA LEU A 311 -29.24 -7.61 6.00
C LEU A 311 -27.95 -7.03 6.58
N TRP A 312 -26.83 -7.69 6.34
CA TRP A 312 -25.50 -7.12 6.59
C TRP A 312 -25.09 -6.25 5.40
N VAL A 313 -24.63 -5.04 5.69
CA VAL A 313 -24.32 -4.01 4.70
C VAL A 313 -22.89 -3.54 4.90
N ALA A 314 -22.15 -3.52 3.79
CA ALA A 314 -20.79 -3.02 3.69
C ALA A 314 -20.77 -1.75 2.84
N THR A 315 -20.05 -0.73 3.30
CA THR A 315 -19.99 0.59 2.68
C THR A 315 -18.54 1.02 2.43
N THR A 316 -18.33 2.24 1.95
CA THR A 316 -16.99 2.83 1.87
C THR A 316 -16.37 3.15 3.24
N ASP A 317 -17.16 3.13 4.31
CA ASP A 317 -16.68 3.21 5.69
C ASP A 317 -16.17 1.83 6.15
N SER A 318 -15.30 1.83 7.16
CA SER A 318 -14.72 0.61 7.71
C SER A 318 -15.69 -0.20 8.59
N SER A 319 -16.78 0.40 9.06
CA SER A 319 -17.79 -0.29 9.86
C SER A 319 -18.72 -1.15 9.00
N ILE A 320 -19.19 -2.28 9.54
CA ILE A 320 -20.19 -3.14 8.90
C ILE A 320 -21.45 -3.14 9.76
N LYS A 321 -22.61 -2.90 9.16
CA LYS A 321 -23.88 -2.73 9.89
C LYS A 321 -24.89 -3.78 9.49
N ASN A 322 -25.75 -4.17 10.42
CA ASN A 322 -26.87 -5.08 10.19
C ASN A 322 -28.19 -4.30 10.31
N TRP A 323 -29.08 -4.50 9.35
CA TRP A 323 -30.36 -3.82 9.27
C TRP A 323 -31.52 -4.83 9.26
N SER A 324 -32.54 -4.59 10.08
CA SER A 324 -33.76 -5.40 10.06
C SER A 324 -34.52 -5.23 8.75
N VAL A 325 -34.93 -6.34 8.14
CA VAL A 325 -35.72 -6.36 6.90
C VAL A 325 -37.22 -6.55 7.18
N ASN A 326 -37.55 -6.96 8.40
CA ASN A 326 -38.92 -7.25 8.84
C ASN A 326 -39.52 -6.03 9.53
N SER A 327 -40.50 -5.41 8.87
CA SER A 327 -41.31 -4.39 9.51
C SER A 327 -42.37 -5.05 10.39
N ARG A 328 -42.37 -4.75 11.68
CA ARG A 328 -43.47 -5.15 12.58
C ARG A 328 -44.76 -4.34 12.32
N ASN A 329 -44.75 -3.26 11.52
CA ASN A 329 -45.91 -2.35 11.41
C ASN A 329 -46.10 -1.53 10.11
N SER A 330 -45.34 -1.69 9.03
CA SER A 330 -45.57 -0.92 7.79
C SER A 330 -46.37 -1.73 6.77
N ARG A 331 -47.61 -1.33 6.52
CA ARG A 331 -48.30 -1.65 5.28
C ARG A 331 -47.42 -1.15 4.13
N MET A 332 -47.07 -2.02 3.18
CA MET A 332 -46.46 -1.59 1.92
C MET A 332 -47.55 -0.81 1.18
N GLU A 333 -47.44 0.52 1.15
CA GLU A 333 -48.43 1.43 0.52
C GLU A 333 -47.81 2.17 -0.68
N ASP A 334 -48.65 2.45 -1.68
CA ASP A 334 -48.36 3.00 -3.02
C ASP A 334 -47.93 4.49 -3.01
N TYR A 335 -46.97 4.91 -2.19
CA TYR A 335 -46.53 6.32 -2.17
C TYR A 335 -45.21 6.60 -2.89
N ASP A 336 -45.11 7.86 -3.33
CA ASP A 336 -43.99 8.47 -4.04
C ASP A 336 -42.66 8.30 -3.29
N THR A 337 -41.60 7.98 -4.03
CA THR A 337 -40.33 7.45 -3.49
C THR A 337 -39.61 8.42 -2.54
N ASP A 338 -39.92 9.71 -2.63
CA ASP A 338 -39.25 10.80 -1.89
C ASP A 338 -39.80 11.02 -0.47
N LEU A 339 -40.89 10.34 -0.08
CA LEU A 339 -41.56 10.54 1.22
C LEU A 339 -41.71 9.27 2.07
N LEU A 340 -41.14 8.14 1.67
CA LEU A 340 -41.24 6.90 2.44
C LEU A 340 -40.36 6.99 3.70
N PRO A 341 -40.94 6.95 4.92
CA PRO A 341 -40.14 6.88 6.13
C PRO A 341 -39.36 5.55 6.14
N PRO A 342 -38.09 5.56 6.58
CA PRO A 342 -37.30 4.34 6.64
C PRO A 342 -37.89 3.37 7.68
N ILE A 343 -37.87 2.07 7.36
CA ILE A 343 -38.30 1.01 8.29
C ILE A 343 -37.50 1.09 9.60
N ASN A 344 -36.20 1.40 9.50
CA ASN A 344 -35.30 1.53 10.64
C ASN A 344 -34.60 2.88 10.60
N GLN A 345 -34.54 3.57 11.75
CA GLN A 345 -33.74 4.79 11.90
C GLN A 345 -32.27 4.48 12.19
N ASN A 346 -31.99 3.34 12.84
CA ASN A 346 -30.64 2.91 13.22
C ASN A 346 -30.45 1.44 12.87
N PRO A 347 -29.21 1.00 12.61
CA PRO A 347 -28.90 -0.42 12.44
C PRO A 347 -29.08 -1.19 13.76
N ASP A 348 -29.46 -2.46 13.67
CA ASP A 348 -29.64 -3.35 14.84
C ASP A 348 -28.28 -3.67 15.48
N HIS A 349 -27.26 -3.89 14.65
CA HIS A 349 -25.92 -4.27 15.07
C HIS A 349 -24.85 -3.57 14.24
N VAL A 350 -23.72 -3.27 14.88
CA VAL A 350 -22.57 -2.60 14.25
C VAL A 350 -21.28 -3.33 14.62
N ILE A 351 -20.57 -3.83 13.62
CA ILE A 351 -19.18 -4.24 13.74
C ILE A 351 -18.34 -2.97 13.54
N LYS A 352 -17.54 -2.64 14.55
CA LYS A 352 -16.71 -1.44 14.56
C LYS A 352 -15.66 -1.48 13.44
N GLY A 353 -15.40 -0.31 12.87
CA GLY A 353 -14.27 -0.06 11.99
C GLY A 353 -13.27 0.87 12.66
N ASN A 354 -12.01 0.84 12.22
CA ASN A 354 -10.99 1.80 12.62
C ASN A 354 -10.88 2.95 11.60
N PRO A 355 -10.34 4.11 12.01
CA PRO A 355 -10.13 5.24 11.10
C PRO A 355 -9.14 4.92 9.98
N SER A 356 -9.41 5.43 8.78
CA SER A 356 -8.51 5.32 7.62
C SER A 356 -7.60 6.53 7.56
N ILE A 357 -6.31 6.36 7.28
CA ILE A 357 -5.44 7.48 6.91
C ILE A 357 -5.86 7.97 5.52
N ARG A 358 -6.15 9.28 5.39
CA ARG A 358 -6.64 9.89 4.13
C ARG A 358 -5.75 11.01 3.61
N HIS A 359 -4.99 11.66 4.49
CA HIS A 359 -4.03 12.69 4.12
C HIS A 359 -2.69 12.42 4.78
N TYR A 360 -1.62 12.86 4.11
CA TYR A 360 -0.27 12.81 4.65
C TYR A 360 0.55 14.00 4.15
N ALA A 361 1.60 14.33 4.89
CA ALA A 361 2.63 15.29 4.52
C ALA A 361 3.99 14.70 4.89
N VAL A 362 4.84 14.50 3.89
CA VAL A 362 6.24 14.11 4.10
C VAL A 362 7.03 15.36 4.49
N LEU A 363 7.65 15.34 5.66
CA LEU A 363 8.45 16.46 6.15
C LEU A 363 9.76 16.59 5.35
N ASN A 364 10.40 17.77 5.46
CA ASN A 364 11.59 18.11 4.66
C ASN A 364 12.81 17.22 4.93
N ASP A 365 12.85 16.58 6.09
CA ASP A 365 13.89 15.60 6.43
C ASP A 365 13.77 14.28 5.65
N LYS A 366 12.67 14.08 4.90
CA LYS A 366 12.37 12.83 4.19
C LYS A 366 12.53 11.61 5.09
N ARG A 367 12.12 11.74 6.35
CA ARG A 367 12.10 10.65 7.33
C ARG A 367 10.79 10.61 8.08
N HIS A 368 10.26 11.77 8.44
CA HIS A 368 9.03 11.85 9.21
C HIS A 368 7.83 12.15 8.32
N ILE A 369 6.69 11.53 8.65
CA ILE A 369 5.41 11.75 7.97
C ILE A 369 4.37 12.14 9.01
N LEU A 370 3.70 13.27 8.76
CA LEU A 370 2.44 13.60 9.44
C LEU A 370 1.29 13.03 8.63
N THR A 371 0.33 12.43 9.32
CA THR A 371 -0.88 11.86 8.70
C THR A 371 -2.13 12.44 9.33
N LYS A 372 -3.25 12.39 8.61
CA LYS A 372 -4.58 12.71 9.13
C LYS A 372 -5.56 11.62 8.74
N ASP A 373 -6.27 11.08 9.72
CA ASP A 373 -7.25 10.02 9.55
C ASP A 373 -8.69 10.54 9.31
N THR A 374 -9.65 9.62 9.12
CA THR A 374 -11.08 9.94 8.93
C THR A 374 -11.75 10.52 10.16
N ASP A 375 -11.15 10.34 11.35
CA ASP A 375 -11.63 10.90 12.61
C ASP A 375 -10.97 12.26 12.91
N ASN A 376 -10.16 12.77 11.96
CA ASN A 376 -9.36 13.98 12.03
C ASN A 376 -8.23 13.95 13.07
N ASN A 377 -7.82 12.77 13.54
CA ASN A 377 -6.63 12.66 14.38
C ASN A 377 -5.36 12.77 13.52
N ILE A 378 -4.35 13.43 14.07
CA ILE A 378 -3.05 13.62 13.44
C ILE A 378 -2.01 12.80 14.17
N GLN A 379 -1.24 12.04 13.40
CA GLN A 379 -0.21 11.14 13.93
C GLN A 379 1.11 11.36 13.19
N LEU A 380 2.21 11.30 13.95
CA LEU A 380 3.57 11.43 13.45
C LEU A 380 4.21 10.04 13.34
N TYR A 381 4.82 9.76 12.20
CA TYR A 381 5.49 8.48 11.91
C TYR A 381 6.96 8.69 11.55
N ASP A 382 7.80 7.73 11.92
CA ASP A 382 9.19 7.60 11.47
C ASP A 382 9.25 6.50 10.41
N VAL A 383 9.48 6.89 9.16
CA VAL A 383 9.55 5.97 8.01
C VAL A 383 10.74 5.04 8.13
N LEU A 384 11.87 5.57 8.63
CA LEU A 384 13.12 4.81 8.72
C LEU A 384 13.01 3.68 9.75
N LYS A 385 12.31 3.94 10.86
CA LYS A 385 12.05 2.93 11.92
C LYS A 385 10.73 2.18 11.74
N ALA A 386 10.03 2.40 10.64
CA ALA A 386 8.72 1.82 10.32
C ALA A 386 7.72 1.84 11.51
N SER A 387 7.65 2.95 12.26
CA SER A 387 6.88 3.01 13.51
C SER A 387 6.21 4.35 13.74
N LYS A 388 5.12 4.34 14.52
CA LYS A 388 4.45 5.55 14.99
C LYS A 388 5.26 6.19 16.11
N VAL A 389 5.51 7.48 16.00
CA VAL A 389 6.29 8.27 16.97
C VAL A 389 5.38 8.90 18.00
N ASP A 390 4.32 9.58 17.55
CA ASP A 390 3.45 10.36 18.44
C ASP A 390 2.02 10.43 17.90
N ASP A 391 1.06 10.63 18.80
CA ASP A 391 -0.35 10.83 18.51
C ASP A 391 -0.78 12.22 19.01
N LEU A 392 -0.94 13.14 18.06
CA LEU A 392 -1.20 14.55 18.33
C LEU A 392 -2.69 14.84 18.51
N GLY A 393 -3.56 13.85 18.27
CA GLY A 393 -5.01 14.01 18.36
C GLY A 393 -5.58 14.97 17.31
N GLN A 394 -6.71 15.61 17.61
CA GLN A 394 -7.41 16.50 16.69
C GLN A 394 -6.85 17.93 16.73
N VAL A 395 -5.72 18.14 16.06
CA VAL A 395 -5.08 19.46 15.88
C VAL A 395 -5.21 19.96 14.43
N ASP A 396 -4.76 21.18 14.16
CA ASP A 396 -4.73 21.73 12.79
C ASP A 396 -3.55 21.14 12.00
N PHE A 397 -3.85 20.49 10.88
CA PHE A 397 -2.87 19.76 10.09
C PHE A 397 -1.80 20.67 9.48
N ASP A 398 -2.21 21.80 8.89
CA ASP A 398 -1.28 22.71 8.22
C ASP A 398 -0.41 23.47 9.23
N ALA A 399 -0.96 23.79 10.41
CA ALA A 399 -0.20 24.38 11.51
C ALA A 399 0.88 23.42 12.02
N GLU A 400 0.56 22.13 12.18
CA GLU A 400 1.54 21.14 12.65
C GLU A 400 2.63 20.87 11.60
N VAL A 401 2.27 20.85 10.30
CA VAL A 401 3.26 20.77 9.21
C VAL A 401 4.22 21.97 9.24
N LYS A 402 3.70 23.19 9.45
CA LYS A 402 4.52 24.40 9.58
C LYS A 402 5.38 24.39 10.84
N LYS A 403 4.85 23.91 11.96
CA LYS A 403 5.58 23.80 13.23
C LYS A 403 6.76 22.83 13.14
N ASN A 404 6.61 21.74 12.38
CA ASN A 404 7.67 20.76 12.15
C ASN A 404 8.56 21.08 10.93
N PHE A 405 8.40 22.26 10.31
CA PHE A 405 9.22 22.67 9.17
C PHE A 405 10.67 22.88 9.62
N LYS A 406 11.59 22.21 8.94
CA LYS A 406 13.03 22.40 9.05
C LYS A 406 13.56 22.93 7.72
N LEU A 407 14.43 23.95 7.77
CA LEU A 407 15.06 24.52 6.57
C LEU A 407 16.22 23.63 6.09
N ILE A 408 15.89 22.42 5.66
CA ILE A 408 16.83 21.44 5.10
C ILE A 408 16.21 20.85 3.84
N TYR A 409 17.05 20.40 2.91
CA TYR A 409 16.60 19.66 1.74
C TYR A 409 17.26 18.28 1.70
N VAL A 410 16.44 17.24 1.77
CA VAL A 410 16.85 15.86 1.49
C VAL A 410 16.17 15.39 0.19
N PRO A 411 16.91 14.79 -0.75
CA PRO A 411 16.33 14.19 -1.95
C PRO A 411 15.23 13.18 -1.60
N ASN A 412 14.19 13.10 -2.42
CA ASN A 412 13.16 12.09 -2.23
C ASN A 412 13.75 10.70 -2.51
N TRP A 413 13.37 9.71 -1.70
CA TRP A 413 13.89 8.33 -1.80
C TRP A 413 12.83 7.25 -1.56
N PHE A 414 11.58 7.66 -1.34
CA PHE A 414 10.43 6.77 -1.27
C PHE A 414 9.18 7.49 -1.78
N THR A 415 8.14 6.71 -2.06
CA THR A 415 6.78 7.22 -2.29
C THR A 415 5.82 6.63 -1.26
N VAL A 416 4.68 7.28 -1.08
CA VAL A 416 3.69 6.93 -0.07
C VAL A 416 2.36 6.68 -0.76
N ASP A 417 1.71 5.58 -0.38
CA ASP A 417 0.37 5.23 -0.81
C ASP A 417 -0.54 4.98 0.40
N LEU A 418 -1.81 5.38 0.25
CA LEU A 418 -2.85 5.28 1.27
C LEU A 418 -4.04 4.42 0.81
N LYS A 419 -3.90 3.63 -0.26
CA LYS A 419 -5.03 2.85 -0.81
C LYS A 419 -5.69 1.95 0.23
N THR A 420 -4.90 1.36 1.11
CA THR A 420 -5.37 0.44 2.16
C THR A 420 -5.92 1.16 3.40
N GLY A 421 -5.82 2.49 3.47
CA GLY A 421 -6.09 3.26 4.70
C GLY A 421 -4.99 3.12 5.76
N LEU A 422 -3.91 2.41 5.42
CA LEU A 422 -2.65 2.31 6.17
C LEU A 422 -1.55 3.07 5.41
N LEU A 423 -0.44 3.34 6.10
CA LEU A 423 0.72 3.99 5.51
C LEU A 423 1.58 2.95 4.80
N CYS A 424 1.48 2.90 3.46
CA CYS A 424 2.30 2.03 2.61
C CYS A 424 3.43 2.85 2.01
N ILE A 425 4.67 2.38 2.15
CA ILE A 425 5.87 3.04 1.65
C ILE A 425 6.44 2.18 0.52
N HIS A 426 6.78 2.82 -0.60
CA HIS A 426 7.33 2.16 -1.78
C HIS A 426 8.72 2.72 -2.09
N MET A 427 9.63 1.83 -2.46
CA MET A 427 11.02 2.09 -2.82
C MET A 427 11.33 1.49 -4.20
N ASP A 428 11.81 2.33 -5.10
CA ASP A 428 12.21 1.98 -6.45
C ASP A 428 13.70 2.25 -6.69
N GLU A 429 14.33 1.49 -7.60
CA GLU A 429 15.77 1.55 -7.85
C GLU A 429 16.34 2.98 -8.12
N PRO A 430 15.68 3.85 -8.92
CA PRO A 430 16.27 5.14 -9.29
C PRO A 430 16.49 6.10 -8.12
N ASP A 431 15.52 6.19 -7.20
CA ASP A 431 15.48 7.23 -6.17
C ASP A 431 15.83 6.69 -4.77
N SER A 432 15.71 5.38 -4.53
CA SER A 432 15.92 4.75 -3.21
C SER A 432 17.24 5.12 -2.54
N PHE A 433 18.27 5.40 -3.33
CA PHE A 433 19.61 5.71 -2.84
C PHE A 433 20.01 7.19 -2.97
N ALA A 434 19.08 8.07 -3.29
CA ALA A 434 19.37 9.49 -3.46
C ALA A 434 19.68 10.21 -2.14
N ALA A 435 19.13 9.73 -1.01
CA ALA A 435 19.18 10.41 0.28
C ALA A 435 20.40 10.01 1.13
N TRP A 436 21.51 10.72 0.92
CA TRP A 436 22.66 10.70 1.83
C TRP A 436 22.53 11.76 2.92
N VAL A 437 22.82 11.40 4.17
CA VAL A 437 22.71 12.32 5.31
C VAL A 437 23.84 12.12 6.32
N SER A 438 24.04 13.13 7.18
CA SER A 438 24.86 13.00 8.39
C SER A 438 24.18 12.06 9.40
N SER A 439 24.93 11.10 9.94
CA SER A 439 24.42 10.22 10.99
C SER A 439 24.05 10.98 12.27
N LYS A 440 24.81 12.02 12.64
CA LYS A 440 24.59 12.80 13.86
C LYS A 440 23.41 13.76 13.72
N GLU A 441 23.32 14.50 12.62
CA GLU A 441 22.20 15.45 12.40
C GLU A 441 20.83 14.73 12.36
N PHE A 442 20.83 13.45 11.98
CA PHE A 442 19.62 12.62 11.93
C PHE A 442 19.43 11.75 13.19
N GLY A 443 20.25 11.94 14.24
CA GLY A 443 20.10 11.23 15.51
C GLY A 443 20.24 9.71 15.40
N LEU A 444 21.09 9.24 14.50
CA LEU A 444 21.43 7.83 14.32
C LEU A 444 22.74 7.46 15.02
N GLY A 445 23.72 8.36 15.08
CA GLY A 445 25.01 8.15 15.74
C GLY A 445 25.07 8.67 17.17
N GLY A 446 26.06 8.19 17.95
CA GLY A 446 26.40 8.76 19.25
C GLY A 446 26.96 10.18 19.13
N ASN A 447 26.83 10.98 20.20
CA ASN A 447 27.32 12.37 20.20
C ASN A 447 28.85 12.45 20.09
N ASP A 448 29.57 11.47 20.65
CA ASP A 448 31.03 11.38 20.63
C ASP A 448 31.52 10.47 19.49
N GLY A 449 32.45 10.97 18.66
CA GLY A 449 33.08 10.22 17.56
C GLY A 449 32.95 10.88 16.17
N PRO A 450 33.45 10.22 15.10
CA PRO A 450 33.31 10.70 13.72
C PRO A 450 31.83 10.76 13.29
N ASP A 451 31.48 11.66 12.36
CA ASP A 451 30.14 11.74 11.75
C ASP A 451 30.11 11.02 10.39
N PRO A 452 29.88 9.70 10.33
CA PRO A 452 29.76 9.00 9.06
C PRO A 452 28.55 9.50 8.27
N LYS A 453 28.71 9.56 6.94
CA LYS A 453 27.60 9.80 6.03
C LYS A 453 26.91 8.47 5.72
N VAL A 454 25.59 8.46 5.85
CA VAL A 454 24.76 7.26 5.71
C VAL A 454 23.70 7.45 4.63
N ASN A 455 23.30 6.36 4.00
CA ASN A 455 22.24 6.35 2.99
C ASN A 455 20.93 5.84 3.62
N LEU A 456 19.88 6.66 3.65
CA LEU A 456 18.63 6.32 4.35
C LEU A 456 17.96 5.06 3.77
N GLY A 457 17.84 4.98 2.44
CA GLY A 457 17.22 3.82 1.79
C GLY A 457 18.05 2.54 1.95
N GLY A 458 19.39 2.66 1.87
CA GLY A 458 20.28 1.53 2.12
C GLY A 458 20.17 0.97 3.54
N LEU A 459 20.12 1.85 4.55
CA LEU A 459 19.92 1.43 5.94
C LEU A 459 18.55 0.77 6.15
N LEU A 460 17.49 1.32 5.54
CA LEU A 460 16.15 0.76 5.66
C LEU A 460 16.07 -0.64 5.04
N LEU A 461 16.63 -0.85 3.84
CA LEU A 461 16.63 -2.17 3.21
C LEU A 461 17.39 -3.20 4.05
N GLN A 462 18.48 -2.80 4.69
CA GLN A 462 19.21 -3.66 5.62
C GLN A 462 18.38 -4.02 6.86
N ALA A 463 17.54 -3.12 7.36
CA ALA A 463 16.64 -3.40 8.47
C ALA A 463 15.47 -4.32 8.05
N LEU A 464 14.86 -4.06 6.90
CA LEU A 464 13.72 -4.85 6.39
C LEU A 464 14.08 -6.31 6.11
N LEU A 465 15.35 -6.59 5.81
CA LEU A 465 15.86 -7.92 5.51
C LEU A 465 16.88 -8.40 6.55
N GLU A 466 16.83 -7.87 7.77
CA GLU A 466 17.82 -8.19 8.82
C GLU A 466 17.82 -9.67 9.23
N HIS A 467 16.68 -10.36 9.10
CA HIS A 467 16.56 -11.79 9.41
C HIS A 467 16.82 -12.71 8.21
N TRP A 468 17.17 -12.17 7.03
CA TRP A 468 17.49 -13.00 5.87
C TRP A 468 18.92 -13.54 5.99
N PRO A 469 19.15 -14.87 6.00
CA PRO A 469 20.47 -15.43 6.33
C PRO A 469 21.58 -15.07 5.34
N ALA A 470 21.24 -14.85 4.07
CA ALA A 470 22.19 -14.39 3.06
C ALA A 470 22.83 -13.03 3.38
N THR A 471 22.30 -12.28 4.34
CA THR A 471 22.80 -10.96 4.73
C THR A 471 23.87 -11.00 5.82
N TYR A 472 24.07 -12.19 6.42
CA TYR A 472 25.16 -12.49 7.33
C TYR A 472 26.47 -12.58 6.54
N SER A 473 27.51 -11.93 7.05
CA SER A 473 28.82 -11.90 6.39
C SER A 473 29.41 -13.32 6.30
N ALA A 474 29.97 -13.70 5.14
CA ALA A 474 30.58 -15.00 4.92
C ALA A 474 31.81 -15.31 5.83
N ASP A 475 32.32 -14.32 6.58
CA ASP A 475 33.39 -14.53 7.56
C ASP A 475 32.93 -15.34 8.79
N GLU A 476 31.62 -15.62 8.93
CA GLU A 476 31.07 -16.38 10.07
C GLU A 476 31.00 -17.91 9.85
N GLU A 477 31.21 -18.42 8.63
CA GLU A 477 31.17 -19.87 8.36
C GLU A 477 32.51 -20.60 8.59
N CYS A 478 33.56 -19.90 9.01
CA CYS A 478 34.90 -20.46 9.22
C CYS A 478 35.40 -20.29 10.67
N ASP A 479 34.64 -20.73 11.68
CA ASP A 479 35.29 -21.07 12.96
C ASP A 479 34.53 -22.20 13.70
N SER A 480 34.93 -23.44 13.41
CA SER A 480 34.47 -24.66 14.11
C SER A 480 35.13 -24.83 15.49
N ASN A 481 35.43 -23.73 16.20
CA ASN A 481 36.01 -23.74 17.54
C ASN A 481 35.38 -22.65 18.44
N MET A 482 34.09 -22.83 18.71
CA MET A 482 33.41 -22.16 19.83
C MET A 482 33.95 -22.70 21.16
N ASN A 483 35.01 -22.11 21.71
CA ASN A 483 35.17 -22.06 23.18
C ASN A 483 36.23 -21.12 23.81
N GLU A 484 37.04 -20.36 23.08
CA GLU A 484 38.06 -19.51 23.74
C GLU A 484 38.27 -18.14 23.06
N ARG A 485 37.24 -17.27 23.06
CA ARG A 485 37.44 -15.82 22.86
C ARG A 485 36.67 -14.98 23.90
N PRO A 486 37.23 -13.86 24.38
CA PRO A 486 36.58 -12.99 25.38
C PRO A 486 35.25 -12.41 24.87
N ILE A 487 34.31 -12.21 25.78
CA ILE A 487 32.90 -11.84 25.52
C ILE A 487 32.73 -10.42 24.92
N GLU A 488 33.79 -9.61 24.85
CA GLU A 488 33.72 -8.20 24.44
C GLU A 488 33.89 -7.94 22.92
N GLU A 489 34.24 -8.96 22.11
CA GLU A 489 34.29 -8.87 20.63
C GLU A 489 33.16 -9.69 19.97
N ARG A 490 31.94 -9.62 20.52
CA ARG A 490 30.77 -10.31 19.95
C ARG A 490 30.16 -9.51 18.80
N GLN A 491 30.20 -10.13 17.62
CA GLN A 491 29.14 -10.16 16.60
C GLN A 491 28.88 -8.84 15.84
N ALA A 492 29.22 -8.81 14.55
CA ALA A 492 28.57 -7.88 13.64
C ALA A 492 27.10 -8.29 13.53
N ALA A 493 26.23 -7.61 14.28
CA ALA A 493 24.82 -7.96 14.33
C ALA A 493 24.19 -7.93 12.93
N PRO A 494 23.22 -8.83 12.64
CA PRO A 494 22.34 -8.71 11.47
C PRO A 494 21.87 -7.28 11.21
N GLY A 495 21.74 -6.90 9.93
CA GLY A 495 21.14 -5.63 9.56
C GLY A 495 22.10 -4.44 9.58
N ASN A 496 21.59 -3.27 9.98
CA ASN A 496 22.37 -2.04 10.07
C ASN A 496 22.67 -1.69 11.54
N PRO A 497 23.76 -0.95 11.84
CA PRO A 497 24.18 -0.72 13.22
C PRO A 497 23.37 0.36 13.97
N TYR A 498 22.34 0.96 13.35
CA TYR A 498 21.67 2.15 13.87
C TYR A 498 20.26 1.88 14.40
N PHE A 499 19.48 1.04 13.72
CA PHE A 499 18.10 0.73 14.11
C PHE A 499 17.64 -0.60 13.50
N SER A 500 16.67 -1.22 14.15
CA SER A 500 15.85 -2.31 13.60
C SER A 500 14.43 -1.82 13.31
N VAL A 501 13.70 -2.60 12.52
CA VAL A 501 12.28 -2.40 12.25
C VAL A 501 11.46 -3.47 12.98
N PRO A 502 10.19 -3.22 13.34
CA PRO A 502 9.39 -4.25 14.00
C PRO A 502 9.22 -5.52 13.15
N GLU A 503 9.39 -6.69 13.75
CA GLU A 503 9.37 -7.99 13.06
C GLU A 503 8.05 -8.27 12.31
N HIS A 504 6.93 -7.70 12.79
CA HIS A 504 5.60 -7.87 12.20
C HIS A 504 5.35 -7.00 10.97
N ILE A 505 6.29 -6.13 10.57
CA ILE A 505 6.12 -5.28 9.39
C ILE A 505 6.06 -6.16 8.14
N PRO A 506 5.01 -6.03 7.31
CA PRO A 506 4.96 -6.73 6.03
C PRO A 506 5.93 -6.09 5.04
N VAL A 507 6.76 -6.92 4.42
CA VAL A 507 7.63 -6.59 3.28
C VAL A 507 7.04 -7.22 2.02
N ILE A 508 6.94 -6.42 0.96
CA ILE A 508 6.28 -6.77 -0.29
C ILE A 508 7.24 -6.47 -1.44
N PHE A 509 7.45 -7.46 -2.30
CA PHE A 509 8.13 -7.31 -3.58
C PHE A 509 7.08 -7.37 -4.69
N SER A 510 7.00 -6.33 -5.51
CA SER A 510 6.04 -6.23 -6.62
C SER A 510 6.71 -5.76 -7.90
N GLU A 511 6.16 -6.16 -9.04
CA GLU A 511 6.42 -5.49 -10.31
C GLU A 511 5.77 -4.10 -10.26
N VAL A 512 6.38 -3.07 -10.85
CA VAL A 512 5.81 -1.70 -10.92
C VAL A 512 4.40 -1.67 -11.58
N GLY A 513 4.05 -2.72 -12.35
CA GLY A 513 2.70 -2.93 -12.90
C GLY A 513 1.64 -3.42 -11.89
N GLY A 514 2.00 -3.66 -10.63
CA GLY A 514 1.10 -4.02 -9.53
C GLY A 514 1.04 -5.51 -9.19
N ARG A 515 1.72 -6.38 -9.94
CA ARG A 515 1.76 -7.81 -9.64
C ARG A 515 2.68 -8.07 -8.45
N THR A 516 2.11 -8.59 -7.37
CA THR A 516 2.90 -8.97 -6.19
C THR A 516 3.67 -10.27 -6.45
N LEU A 517 4.98 -10.24 -6.29
CA LEU A 517 5.88 -11.40 -6.39
C LEU A 517 5.92 -12.15 -5.08
N LEU A 518 6.30 -11.47 -4.00
CA LEU A 518 6.47 -12.04 -2.66
C LEU A 518 5.91 -11.10 -1.59
N ARG A 519 5.32 -11.66 -0.55
CA ARG A 519 4.96 -10.95 0.68
C ARG A 519 5.38 -11.83 1.86
N LEU A 520 6.13 -11.25 2.78
CA LEU A 520 6.52 -11.87 4.04
C LEU A 520 6.50 -10.84 5.17
N LEU A 521 6.64 -11.28 6.41
CA LEU A 521 6.94 -10.40 7.54
C LEU A 521 8.45 -10.32 7.72
N VAL A 522 8.96 -9.20 8.24
CA VAL A 522 10.40 -9.02 8.50
C VAL A 522 10.98 -10.18 9.32
N GLY A 523 10.31 -10.56 10.42
CA GLY A 523 10.74 -11.66 11.30
C GLY A 523 10.68 -13.05 10.67
N ASP A 524 10.00 -13.21 9.53
CA ASP A 524 9.83 -14.49 8.86
C ASP A 524 10.90 -14.75 7.79
N ALA A 525 11.77 -13.78 7.50
CA ALA A 525 12.77 -13.84 6.41
C ALA A 525 13.82 -14.97 6.57
N GLY A 526 14.00 -15.49 7.78
CA GLY A 526 14.94 -16.59 8.08
C GLY A 526 14.34 -17.99 8.04
N ARG A 527 13.08 -18.14 7.64
CA ARG A 527 12.44 -19.46 7.49
C ARG A 527 12.81 -20.07 6.14
N GLU A 528 13.00 -21.40 6.12
CA GLU A 528 13.47 -22.15 4.94
C GLU A 528 12.67 -21.86 3.64
N THR A 529 11.35 -21.75 3.73
CA THR A 529 10.52 -21.47 2.54
C THR A 529 10.64 -20.03 2.08
N GLU A 530 10.60 -19.08 3.03
CA GLU A 530 10.73 -17.65 2.78
C GLU A 530 12.11 -17.29 2.25
N GLU A 531 13.18 -17.90 2.77
CA GLU A 531 14.56 -17.73 2.31
C GLU A 531 14.73 -18.15 0.84
N LEU A 532 14.22 -19.33 0.47
CA LEU A 532 14.24 -19.78 -0.92
C LEU A 532 13.51 -18.79 -1.85
N LEU A 533 12.35 -18.29 -1.42
CA LEU A 533 11.60 -17.30 -2.18
C LEU A 533 12.33 -15.95 -2.29
N LEU A 534 13.05 -15.53 -1.24
CA LEU A 534 13.86 -14.31 -1.28
C LEU A 534 14.98 -14.42 -2.32
N HIS A 535 15.68 -15.56 -2.38
CA HIS A 535 16.70 -15.79 -3.41
C HIS A 535 16.17 -15.73 -4.85
N GLU A 536 14.91 -16.10 -5.07
CA GLU A 536 14.27 -16.05 -6.39
C GLU A 536 13.71 -14.67 -6.75
N THR A 537 13.33 -13.85 -5.77
CA THR A 537 12.50 -12.65 -6.00
C THR A 537 13.17 -11.33 -5.70
N VAL A 538 14.15 -11.28 -4.79
CA VAL A 538 14.82 -10.04 -4.41
C VAL A 538 15.66 -9.53 -5.59
N PRO A 539 15.47 -8.29 -6.06
CA PRO A 539 16.18 -7.77 -7.21
C PRO A 539 17.64 -7.43 -6.89
N ALA A 540 18.48 -7.43 -7.94
CA ALA A 540 19.93 -7.23 -7.82
C ALA A 540 20.31 -5.93 -7.08
N TRP A 541 19.60 -4.83 -7.35
CA TRP A 541 19.85 -3.54 -6.71
C TRP A 541 19.67 -3.55 -5.18
N VAL A 542 18.83 -4.46 -4.66
CA VAL A 542 18.67 -4.69 -3.21
C VAL A 542 19.77 -5.61 -2.70
N THR A 543 20.07 -6.72 -3.40
CA THR A 543 21.13 -7.65 -2.98
C THR A 543 22.50 -6.99 -2.95
N ASP A 544 22.79 -6.06 -3.86
CA ASP A 544 24.05 -5.31 -3.90
C ASP A 544 24.29 -4.55 -2.58
N VAL A 545 23.23 -3.97 -1.99
CA VAL A 545 23.33 -3.19 -0.75
C VAL A 545 23.20 -4.05 0.50
N VAL A 546 22.32 -5.06 0.47
CA VAL A 546 21.95 -5.84 1.65
C VAL A 546 22.88 -7.04 1.84
N VAL A 547 23.24 -7.75 0.76
CA VAL A 547 24.11 -8.94 0.78
C VAL A 547 25.55 -8.55 0.49
N SER A 548 25.82 -7.88 -0.64
CA SER A 548 27.19 -7.51 -1.03
C SER A 548 27.74 -6.30 -0.26
N LYS A 549 26.90 -5.64 0.56
CA LYS A 549 27.24 -4.43 1.33
C LYS A 549 27.89 -3.32 0.50
N ASN A 550 27.60 -3.29 -0.80
CA ASN A 550 28.14 -2.32 -1.75
C ASN A 550 27.26 -1.08 -1.77
N MET A 551 27.57 -0.12 -0.89
CA MET A 551 26.82 1.14 -0.84
C MET A 551 27.04 2.00 -2.09
N PRO A 552 25.99 2.68 -2.59
CA PRO A 552 26.09 3.57 -3.74
C PRO A 552 27.09 4.73 -3.54
N ARG A 553 27.48 5.39 -4.62
CA ARG A 553 28.40 6.54 -4.54
C ARG A 553 27.67 7.81 -4.11
N PHE A 554 28.41 8.73 -3.49
CA PHE A 554 27.90 10.05 -3.14
C PHE A 554 27.46 10.87 -4.37
N ASN A 555 26.36 11.58 -4.21
CA ASN A 555 25.87 12.55 -5.19
C ASN A 555 26.77 13.79 -5.18
N LYS A 556 27.05 14.33 -6.37
CA LYS A 556 27.83 15.55 -6.54
C LYS A 556 27.03 16.65 -7.22
N ILE A 557 27.22 17.88 -6.75
CA ILE A 557 26.63 19.09 -7.34
C ILE A 557 27.74 19.88 -8.05
N PRO A 558 27.61 20.18 -9.35
CA PRO A 558 28.43 21.18 -10.01
C PRO A 558 27.98 22.59 -9.60
N PHE A 559 28.95 23.45 -9.28
CA PHE A 559 28.70 24.85 -8.94
C PHE A 559 29.81 25.77 -9.47
N CYS A 560 29.50 27.06 -9.65
CA CYS A 560 30.43 28.09 -10.04
C CYS A 560 30.66 29.06 -8.88
N LEU A 561 31.90 29.50 -8.73
CA LEU A 561 32.31 30.44 -7.69
C LEU A 561 32.81 31.75 -8.32
N LEU A 562 32.24 32.88 -7.91
CA LEU A 562 32.49 34.21 -8.49
C LEU A 562 32.70 35.28 -7.40
N PRO A 563 33.56 36.30 -7.62
CA PRO A 563 33.62 37.43 -6.71
C PRO A 563 32.42 38.36 -6.87
N VAL A 564 31.95 39.00 -5.79
CA VAL A 564 30.94 40.08 -5.85
C VAL A 564 31.53 41.31 -6.55
N GLN A 565 30.84 41.85 -7.56
CA GLN A 565 31.35 42.90 -8.46
C GLN A 565 31.49 44.32 -7.84
N SER A 566 31.27 44.50 -6.54
CA SER A 566 31.32 45.82 -5.87
C SER A 566 32.73 46.24 -5.40
N SER A 567 33.77 45.46 -5.67
CA SER A 567 35.16 45.82 -5.40
C SER A 567 35.88 45.96 -6.73
N GLY A 568 36.28 47.19 -7.10
CA GLY A 568 36.87 47.56 -8.41
C GLY A 568 38.20 46.90 -8.77
N ALA A 569 38.25 45.56 -8.79
CA ALA A 569 39.37 44.73 -9.19
C ALA A 569 39.00 43.88 -10.41
N LYS A 570 40.00 43.56 -11.23
CA LYS A 570 39.90 42.83 -12.51
C LYS A 570 39.06 41.54 -12.40
N PRO A 571 38.37 41.12 -13.47
CA PRO A 571 37.56 39.89 -13.45
C PRO A 571 38.46 38.68 -13.20
N LEU A 572 38.47 38.21 -11.96
CA LEU A 572 39.11 36.95 -11.59
C LEU A 572 38.28 35.78 -12.13
N ARG A 573 39.02 34.74 -12.51
CA ARG A 573 38.61 33.58 -13.31
C ARG A 573 37.36 32.90 -12.72
N LYS A 574 36.30 32.74 -13.52
CA LYS A 574 35.16 31.87 -13.17
C LYS A 574 35.68 30.47 -12.89
N GLU A 575 35.56 30.02 -11.65
CA GLU A 575 35.97 28.68 -11.24
C GLU A 575 34.74 27.77 -11.19
N ARG A 576 34.78 26.66 -11.94
CA ARG A 576 33.72 25.65 -11.94
C ARG A 576 34.21 24.47 -11.10
N LEU A 577 33.52 24.22 -9.99
CA LEU A 577 33.84 23.19 -9.01
C LEU A 577 32.74 22.13 -8.98
N SER A 578 33.06 20.98 -8.40
CA SER A 578 32.09 19.93 -8.10
C SER A 578 32.42 19.32 -6.76
N ALA A 579 31.44 19.27 -5.87
CA ALA A 579 31.57 18.71 -4.54
C ALA A 579 30.38 17.81 -4.21
N SER A 580 30.45 17.10 -3.08
CA SER A 580 29.27 16.39 -2.55
C SER A 580 28.11 17.36 -2.37
N ASP A 581 26.89 16.88 -2.65
CA ASP A 581 25.66 17.61 -2.41
C ASP A 581 25.45 18.01 -0.94
N MET A 582 25.99 17.21 0.00
CA MET A 582 25.99 17.45 1.45
C MET A 582 27.12 18.37 1.93
N LEU A 583 27.97 18.91 1.05
CA LEU A 583 29.05 19.79 1.47
C LEU A 583 28.45 21.04 2.14
N GLN A 584 28.86 21.34 3.38
CA GLN A 584 28.43 22.54 4.08
C GLN A 584 29.07 23.80 3.49
N VAL A 585 28.34 24.90 3.52
CA VAL A 585 28.77 26.22 3.04
C VAL A 585 30.09 26.66 3.69
N ARG A 586 30.30 26.38 4.99
CA ARG A 586 31.56 26.65 5.69
C ARG A 586 32.80 26.09 5.00
N LYS A 587 32.71 24.90 4.38
CA LYS A 587 33.84 24.30 3.65
C LYS A 587 34.14 25.02 2.34
N VAL A 588 33.15 25.67 1.74
CA VAL A 588 33.35 26.54 0.58
C VAL A 588 33.97 27.88 1.01
N ILE A 589 33.56 28.40 2.18
CA ILE A 589 34.16 29.61 2.79
C ILE A 589 35.65 29.36 3.10
N GLU A 590 35.99 28.25 3.74
CA GLU A 590 37.38 27.82 3.98
C GLU A 590 38.18 27.76 2.67
N HIS A 591 37.61 27.15 1.62
CA HIS A 591 38.26 27.06 0.31
C HIS A 591 38.57 28.45 -0.30
N VAL A 592 37.62 29.39 -0.21
CA VAL A 592 37.85 30.78 -0.65
C VAL A 592 38.96 31.44 0.16
N TYR A 593 38.92 31.30 1.49
CA TYR A 593 39.89 31.91 2.39
C TYR A 593 41.33 31.43 2.12
N GLU A 594 41.51 30.11 1.96
CA GLU A 594 42.82 29.52 1.76
C GLU A 594 43.35 29.66 0.33
N LYS A 595 42.54 29.28 -0.66
CA LYS A 595 43.01 29.09 -2.04
C LYS A 595 42.84 30.34 -2.90
N ILE A 596 41.84 31.16 -2.63
CA ILE A 596 41.52 32.32 -3.46
C ILE A 596 42.10 33.60 -2.84
N MET A 597 41.96 33.78 -1.53
CA MET A 597 42.50 34.94 -0.82
C MET A 597 43.95 34.77 -0.37
N GLY A 598 44.50 33.56 -0.42
CA GLY A 598 45.92 33.28 -0.15
C GLY A 598 46.35 33.48 1.31
N ALA A 599 45.41 33.60 2.25
CA ALA A 599 45.71 33.89 3.65
C ALA A 599 46.19 32.66 4.46
N GLY A 600 46.20 31.47 3.86
CA GLY A 600 46.67 30.23 4.49
C GLY A 600 48.18 29.99 4.43
N SER A 601 48.95 30.82 3.70
CA SER A 601 50.41 30.61 3.53
C SER A 601 51.31 31.42 4.47
N ASP A 602 50.77 32.33 5.29
CA ASP A 602 51.57 33.23 6.14
C ASP A 602 51.72 32.77 7.60
N ALA A 603 51.28 31.56 7.95
CA ALA A 603 51.58 30.94 9.25
C ALA A 603 52.88 30.13 9.20
N GLY A 604 54.02 30.82 9.32
CA GLY A 604 55.23 30.29 9.96
C GLY A 604 56.03 29.22 9.23
N SER A 605 56.92 29.66 8.34
CA SER A 605 58.17 28.97 8.07
C SER A 605 58.96 28.81 9.38
N GLN A 606 58.95 27.61 9.98
CA GLN A 606 60.01 27.18 10.89
C GLN A 606 60.49 25.78 10.51
N THR A 607 61.69 25.75 9.95
CA THR A 607 62.56 24.57 9.88
C THR A 607 62.77 23.98 11.27
N ALA A 608 62.41 22.72 11.48
CA ALA A 608 62.94 21.95 12.61
C ALA A 608 63.05 20.45 12.26
N SER A 609 64.21 19.92 12.61
CA SER A 609 64.74 18.57 12.43
C SER A 609 63.94 17.48 13.16
N GLN A 610 64.05 16.26 12.62
CA GLN A 610 63.63 14.99 13.23
C GLN A 610 64.07 14.86 14.70
N SER A 611 63.12 14.50 15.58
CA SER A 611 63.32 13.50 16.64
C SER A 611 61.95 13.01 17.14
N GLY A 612 61.85 11.71 17.41
CA GLY A 612 60.60 10.99 17.59
C GLY A 612 59.92 11.18 18.96
N GLY A 613 58.63 10.82 18.99
CA GLY A 613 57.81 10.74 20.19
C GLY A 613 56.36 10.43 19.83
N SER A 614 55.96 9.17 19.93
CA SER A 614 54.62 8.65 19.69
C SER A 614 53.71 8.85 20.91
N GLY A 615 52.51 9.39 20.70
CA GLY A 615 51.39 9.30 21.64
C GLY A 615 50.64 10.62 21.88
N GLY A 616 49.52 10.83 21.18
CA GLY A 616 48.54 11.89 21.46
C GLY A 616 48.38 12.93 20.34
N GLN A 617 47.84 12.55 19.18
CA GLN A 617 47.72 13.46 18.03
C GLN A 617 46.28 13.76 17.54
N GLU A 618 45.27 12.97 17.91
CA GLU A 618 43.91 13.20 17.35
C GLU A 618 43.12 14.33 18.01
N LYS A 619 43.33 14.64 19.31
CA LYS A 619 42.60 15.72 19.99
C LYS A 619 43.05 17.13 19.63
N CYS A 620 44.28 17.31 19.12
CA CYS A 620 44.85 18.64 18.86
C CYS A 620 44.61 19.14 17.42
N GLU A 621 44.18 18.27 16.50
CA GLU A 621 43.86 18.63 15.11
C GLU A 621 42.42 19.14 14.96
N SER A 622 41.46 18.54 15.68
CA SER A 622 40.05 18.98 15.63
C SER A 622 39.84 20.40 16.17
N GLU A 623 40.51 20.76 17.28
CA GLU A 623 40.43 22.11 17.85
C GLU A 623 41.06 23.17 16.93
N LYS A 624 42.15 22.82 16.23
CA LYS A 624 42.81 23.71 15.26
C LYS A 624 42.00 23.89 13.99
N ASP A 625 41.30 22.85 13.54
CA ASP A 625 40.42 22.96 12.37
C ASP A 625 39.18 23.79 12.69
N GLU A 626 38.57 23.64 13.88
CA GLU A 626 37.45 24.50 14.32
C GLU A 626 37.86 25.98 14.46
N GLU A 627 39.03 26.25 15.03
CA GLU A 627 39.56 27.61 15.17
C GLU A 627 39.83 28.25 13.78
N ARG A 628 40.31 27.46 12.82
CA ARG A 628 40.52 27.91 11.42
C ARG A 628 39.21 28.17 10.69
N THR A 629 38.22 27.30 10.84
CA THR A 629 36.89 27.50 10.25
C THR A 629 36.26 28.78 10.79
N SER A 630 36.39 29.05 12.10
CA SER A 630 35.90 30.28 12.72
C SER A 630 36.55 31.53 12.12
N ILE A 631 37.88 31.51 11.89
CA ILE A 631 38.60 32.64 11.26
C ILE A 631 38.16 32.84 9.80
N ALA A 632 37.89 31.76 9.06
CA ALA A 632 37.42 31.86 7.68
C ALA A 632 36.01 32.45 7.61
N GLU A 633 35.11 32.04 8.52
CA GLU A 633 33.74 32.55 8.63
C GLU A 633 33.70 34.05 8.99
N GLU A 634 34.63 34.53 9.83
CA GLU A 634 34.75 35.96 10.15
C GLU A 634 35.27 36.83 8.99
N LYS A 635 35.95 36.23 8.00
CA LYS A 635 36.65 36.97 6.94
C LYS A 635 36.01 36.85 5.56
N VAL A 636 35.15 35.86 5.34
CA VAL A 636 34.56 35.59 4.03
C VAL A 636 33.05 35.40 4.15
N GLU A 637 32.30 36.18 3.38
CA GLU A 637 30.87 35.98 3.18
C GLU A 637 30.60 35.29 1.85
N LEU A 638 29.74 34.26 1.90
CA LEU A 638 29.23 33.57 0.73
C LEU A 638 27.77 33.96 0.48
N LEU A 639 27.43 34.26 -0.76
CA LEU A 639 26.12 34.71 -1.20
C LEU A 639 25.60 33.86 -2.35
N CYS A 640 24.29 33.65 -2.38
CA CYS A 640 23.57 33.10 -3.53
C CYS A 640 22.37 34.00 -3.83
N GLN A 641 22.23 34.49 -5.06
CA GLN A 641 21.18 35.45 -5.45
C GLN A 641 21.07 36.66 -4.50
N ASP A 642 22.22 37.26 -4.17
CA ASP A 642 22.34 38.41 -3.25
C ASP A 642 21.90 38.16 -1.80
N GLN A 643 21.61 36.91 -1.42
CA GLN A 643 21.33 36.50 -0.05
C GLN A 643 22.59 35.88 0.59
N VAL A 644 22.94 36.33 1.80
CA VAL A 644 24.02 35.74 2.61
C VAL A 644 23.61 34.33 3.06
N LEU A 645 24.52 33.37 2.89
CA LEU A 645 24.31 31.98 3.21
C LEU A 645 24.71 31.68 4.66
N ASP A 646 23.90 30.88 5.35
CA ASP A 646 24.27 30.32 6.65
C ASP A 646 25.39 29.26 6.45
N PRO A 647 26.53 29.35 7.15
CA PRO A 647 27.64 28.40 7.04
C PRO A 647 27.26 26.94 7.31
N ASN A 648 26.19 26.71 8.06
CA ASN A 648 25.68 25.37 8.40
C ASN A 648 24.82 24.74 7.29
N MET A 649 24.33 25.53 6.32
CA MET A 649 23.55 24.98 5.21
C MET A 649 24.44 24.13 4.28
N ASP A 650 23.87 23.06 3.72
CA ASP A 650 24.52 22.28 2.68
C ASP A 650 24.21 22.82 1.27
N LEU A 651 25.06 22.46 0.29
CA LEU A 651 24.94 22.96 -1.08
C LEU A 651 23.59 22.59 -1.72
N ARG A 652 23.02 21.43 -1.41
CA ARG A 652 21.71 21.01 -1.92
C ARG A 652 20.56 21.84 -1.35
N THR A 653 20.61 22.24 -0.08
CA THR A 653 19.60 23.12 0.53
C THR A 653 19.68 24.51 -0.06
N VAL A 654 20.89 25.04 -0.27
CA VAL A 654 21.10 26.30 -0.99
C VAL A 654 20.56 26.21 -2.43
N ARG A 655 20.85 25.11 -3.14
CA ARG A 655 20.36 24.87 -4.49
C ARG A 655 18.83 24.77 -4.55
N HIS A 656 18.19 24.19 -3.55
CA HIS A 656 16.74 23.97 -3.57
C HIS A 656 15.95 25.22 -3.17
N PHE A 657 16.34 25.91 -2.09
CA PHE A 657 15.55 27.01 -1.53
C PHE A 657 15.97 28.40 -2.01
N ILE A 658 17.26 28.61 -2.32
CA ILE A 658 17.80 29.94 -2.62
C ILE A 658 18.07 30.09 -4.12
N TRP A 659 18.58 29.05 -4.78
CA TRP A 659 18.86 29.10 -6.21
C TRP A 659 17.62 28.88 -7.07
N LYS A 660 17.14 29.94 -7.72
CA LYS A 660 15.92 29.94 -8.55
C LYS A 660 16.15 29.65 -10.05
N SER A 661 17.35 29.26 -10.46
CA SER A 661 17.67 29.03 -11.88
C SER A 661 17.90 27.54 -12.16
N SER A 662 17.63 27.11 -13.38
CA SER A 662 17.84 25.72 -13.84
C SER A 662 19.32 25.40 -14.12
N ASN A 663 20.17 26.41 -14.19
CA ASN A 663 21.60 26.26 -14.47
C ASN A 663 22.37 25.75 -13.24
N ASP A 664 23.66 25.45 -13.42
CA ASP A 664 24.59 25.14 -12.31
C ASP A 664 24.50 26.21 -11.22
N LEU A 665 24.59 25.78 -9.95
CA LEU A 665 24.54 26.65 -8.78
C LEU A 665 25.65 27.70 -8.89
N VAL A 666 25.34 28.98 -8.68
CA VAL A 666 26.33 30.07 -8.70
C VAL A 666 26.41 30.70 -7.32
N LEU A 667 27.59 30.61 -6.72
CA LEU A 667 27.92 31.19 -5.41
C LEU A 667 28.84 32.39 -5.63
N HIS A 668 28.54 33.47 -4.93
CA HIS A 668 29.36 34.68 -4.91
C HIS A 668 30.09 34.80 -3.58
N TYR A 669 31.36 35.20 -3.60
CA TYR A 669 32.12 35.45 -2.37
C TYR A 669 32.56 36.91 -2.28
N ARG A 670 32.65 37.43 -1.05
CA ARG A 670 33.31 38.72 -0.75
C ARG A 670 34.07 38.64 0.56
N ALA A 671 35.15 39.42 0.65
CA ALA A 671 35.89 39.58 1.89
C ALA A 671 35.14 40.53 2.84
N ILE A 672 35.00 40.13 4.09
CA ILE A 672 34.58 41.01 5.19
C ILE A 672 35.83 41.81 5.62
N LYS A 673 35.66 43.13 5.77
CA LYS A 673 36.75 44.05 6.10
C LYS A 673 36.96 44.19 7.59
#